data_AF-A0A926YW82-F1
#
_entry.id   AF-A0A926YW82-F1
#
_cell.length_a   1.000
_cell.length_b   1.000
_cell.length_c   1.000
_cell.angle_alpha   90.00
_cell.angle_beta   90.00
_cell.angle_gamma   90.00
#
_symmetry.space_group_name_H-M   'P 1'
#
loop_
_entity.id
_entity.type
_entity.pdbx_description
1 polymer ?
#
loop_
_entity_poly.entity_id
_entity_poly.type
_entity_poly.pdbx_seq_one_letter_code
_entity_poly.pdbx_strand_id
1 'polypeptide(L)'
;MKNQSVEAYQAAEIATYPGESIFAERFTLQDLYVPLAAKPVTPAGKVDESATTFDLEGWVKEALQKSSQQEQVLLIQATTGRGKSTFCKLFANWVRQHWYPAWTPIVIQLSNLQSIGSNFETTLRSGLDWEFAKDEHWLAKADSRFLFLLDGLDELPFAANGELLRALLQQIGEFQQFCSENRQESHRVLLTSRTAVLQNLARWLPSNLERVEIVPMEAEAQTEWFSRWRSLVGSEPALALQQFLQERCPETLQKLATEPLLLYLLAALHRDNPVQIEQNLEQFASASPARATALLYEQSWQWSLQQAEHWFSPNTKPTGTIEPVLSEAGLWAVQLGKASIPLAAVQQRLQPEGSTRDWLQLLQHSQTELRSTWVKLHPSSAALAATSIQLGHRSFGEFLYFQRTQQSLQNWGEQAEGESLFVSNQQMDWELYDLLGFGPLLPEIVEQLLATLEASSELAIEILFRRLENFYFRWCEGEFIDAETLEQNLAHRKMRQLKMQKLVIGQRQVDLYAGLNSFILLLELHRYAQAQDQLREKIFFYPCGRQNLNFDPARVLRLIGYSHCIEPQAFVHTVGSYLQGIYLNRADLRGVNFIGLDLSQADLSSADLSSANLIGANLTGTSLIGANLSNANLSDAELAQANLWGANLRGASLRGASLSQADLSGVDLGNSYLIRTSFRGADLSDVNLSGAVLWGVVLSGANLNGANLIRASLNGANISGASLSGANLSGSSFRSANLTGVNLCNTDLFQVNLSGANLAGIIWDDETKWEGAKGLELARNVPEALQGQLSNGG
;
A
#
# COMPACT_ATOMS: atom_id res chain seq x y z
N MET A 1 -14.70 -21.07 -41.63
CA MET A 1 -13.94 -20.11 -40.81
C MET A 1 -14.57 -18.75 -41.10
N LYS A 2 -15.27 -18.14 -40.14
CA LYS A 2 -15.91 -16.84 -40.35
C LYS A 2 -14.81 -15.78 -40.26
N ASN A 3 -14.58 -15.00 -41.31
CA ASN A 3 -13.76 -13.78 -41.25
C ASN A 3 -14.28 -12.93 -40.09
N GLN A 4 -13.53 -12.86 -38.99
CA GLN A 4 -13.89 -12.07 -37.81
C GLN A 4 -13.38 -10.64 -37.97
N SER A 5 -14.20 -9.76 -38.55
CA SER A 5 -13.88 -8.34 -38.75
C SER A 5 -14.04 -7.51 -37.47
N VAL A 6 -13.59 -6.24 -37.51
CA VAL A 6 -13.78 -5.28 -36.41
C VAL A 6 -15.27 -5.08 -36.12
N GLU A 7 -16.13 -5.05 -37.14
CA GLU A 7 -17.59 -4.97 -36.98
C GLU A 7 -18.14 -6.19 -36.23
N ALA A 8 -17.60 -7.38 -36.51
CA ALA A 8 -17.99 -8.60 -35.82
C ALA A 8 -17.61 -8.55 -34.34
N TYR A 9 -16.44 -7.99 -33.99
CA TYR A 9 -16.04 -7.74 -32.61
C TYR A 9 -16.98 -6.75 -31.91
N GLN A 10 -17.32 -5.63 -32.56
CA GLN A 10 -18.23 -4.64 -32.00
C GLN A 10 -19.63 -5.22 -31.70
N ALA A 11 -20.12 -6.10 -32.57
CA ALA A 11 -21.42 -6.75 -32.40
C ALA A 11 -21.40 -7.90 -31.38
N ALA A 12 -20.33 -8.69 -31.34
CA ALA A 12 -20.25 -9.89 -30.50
C ALA A 12 -19.79 -9.60 -29.07
N GLU A 13 -18.93 -8.61 -28.87
CA GLU A 13 -18.35 -8.29 -27.56
C GLU A 13 -18.98 -6.99 -27.03
N ILE A 14 -18.67 -5.86 -27.64
CA ILE A 14 -19.00 -4.53 -27.10
C ILE A 14 -20.51 -4.31 -26.94
N ALA A 15 -21.32 -4.76 -27.91
CA ALA A 15 -22.78 -4.61 -27.86
C ALA A 15 -23.46 -5.45 -26.76
N THR A 16 -22.79 -6.47 -26.23
CA THR A 16 -23.36 -7.38 -25.22
C THR A 16 -23.18 -6.87 -23.79
N TYR A 17 -22.16 -6.02 -23.55
CA TYR A 17 -21.80 -5.53 -22.23
C TYR A 17 -22.93 -4.90 -21.41
N PRO A 18 -23.82 -4.05 -21.97
CA PRO A 18 -24.90 -3.48 -21.17
C PRO A 18 -25.88 -4.54 -20.65
N GLY A 19 -26.02 -5.66 -21.38
CA GLY A 19 -26.92 -6.76 -21.06
C GLY A 19 -26.32 -7.83 -20.13
N GLU A 20 -25.08 -7.66 -19.67
CA GLU A 20 -24.50 -8.57 -18.67
C GLU A 20 -25.30 -8.49 -17.36
N SER A 21 -25.64 -9.65 -16.79
CA SER A 21 -26.38 -9.73 -15.54
C SER A 21 -25.52 -9.30 -14.35
N ILE A 22 -26.11 -8.56 -13.41
CA ILE A 22 -25.47 -8.31 -12.11
C ILE A 22 -25.54 -9.62 -11.32
N PHE A 23 -24.39 -10.30 -11.18
CA PHE A 23 -24.31 -11.58 -10.48
C PHE A 23 -25.33 -12.63 -10.99
N ALA A 24 -26.29 -13.03 -10.14
CA ALA A 24 -27.38 -13.95 -10.43
C ALA A 24 -28.75 -13.25 -10.60
N GLU A 25 -28.78 -11.92 -10.64
CA GLU A 25 -30.01 -11.14 -10.78
C GLU A 25 -30.61 -11.25 -12.19
N ARG A 26 -31.89 -10.90 -12.30
CA ARG A 26 -32.62 -10.85 -13.58
C ARG A 26 -32.40 -9.56 -14.35
N PHE A 27 -31.82 -8.55 -13.71
CA PHE A 27 -31.50 -7.25 -14.31
C PHE A 27 -30.00 -7.12 -14.59
N THR A 28 -29.67 -6.14 -15.41
CA THR A 28 -28.38 -5.99 -16.08
C THR A 28 -27.52 -4.90 -15.45
N LEU A 29 -26.24 -4.85 -15.81
CA LEU A 29 -25.31 -3.79 -15.38
C LEU A 29 -25.86 -2.40 -15.70
N GLN A 30 -26.47 -2.23 -16.88
CA GLN A 30 -26.99 -0.93 -17.31
C GLN A 30 -28.16 -0.45 -16.45
N ASP A 31 -28.98 -1.37 -15.95
CA ASP A 31 -30.21 -1.04 -15.21
C ASP A 31 -29.90 -0.31 -13.89
N LEU A 32 -28.80 -0.68 -13.23
CA LEU A 32 -28.42 -0.17 -11.90
C LEU A 32 -27.24 0.81 -11.92
N TYR A 33 -26.53 0.93 -13.05
CA TYR A 33 -25.37 1.82 -13.16
C TYR A 33 -25.73 3.29 -12.98
N VAL A 34 -24.91 4.03 -12.22
CA VAL A 34 -24.99 5.49 -12.11
C VAL A 34 -23.66 6.12 -12.52
N PRO A 35 -23.66 7.34 -13.09
CA PRO A 35 -22.44 8.05 -13.45
C PRO A 35 -21.46 8.15 -12.27
N LEU A 36 -20.17 7.98 -12.56
CA LEU A 36 -19.13 7.99 -11.54
C LEU A 36 -18.48 9.38 -11.48
N ALA A 37 -18.25 9.87 -10.27
CA ALA A 37 -17.50 11.10 -10.04
C ALA A 37 -16.03 10.78 -9.71
N ALA A 38 -15.14 11.72 -10.02
CA ALA A 38 -13.71 11.59 -9.76
C ALA A 38 -13.05 12.91 -9.31
N LYS A 39 -11.87 12.80 -8.72
CA LYS A 39 -10.95 13.90 -8.39
C LYS A 39 -9.59 13.69 -9.05
N PRO A 40 -8.83 14.77 -9.34
CA PRO A 40 -7.49 14.63 -9.89
C PRO A 40 -6.50 14.11 -8.85
N VAL A 41 -5.47 13.41 -9.33
CA VAL A 41 -4.41 12.84 -8.48
C VAL A 41 -3.08 13.49 -8.83
N THR A 42 -2.37 13.96 -7.80
CA THR A 42 -1.06 14.59 -7.94
C THR A 42 -0.01 13.61 -8.49
N PRO A 43 1.11 14.09 -9.08
CA PRO A 43 2.23 13.23 -9.47
C PRO A 43 2.78 12.38 -8.31
N ALA A 44 2.66 12.87 -7.07
CA ALA A 44 3.02 12.14 -5.85
C ALA A 44 2.03 11.01 -5.49
N GLY A 45 0.96 10.81 -6.27
CA GLY A 45 -0.05 9.77 -6.06
C GLY A 45 -1.10 10.08 -5.00
N LYS A 46 -1.12 11.30 -4.45
CA LYS A 46 -2.15 11.77 -3.50
C LYS A 46 -3.29 12.45 -4.25
N VAL A 47 -4.53 12.15 -3.85
CA VAL A 47 -5.73 12.84 -4.33
C VAL A 47 -5.62 14.32 -3.97
N ASP A 48 -5.93 15.21 -4.91
CA ASP A 48 -6.01 16.64 -4.62
C ASP A 48 -7.32 16.94 -3.90
N GLU A 49 -7.26 16.97 -2.57
CA GLU A 49 -8.45 17.22 -1.75
C GLU A 49 -9.04 18.61 -1.95
N SER A 50 -8.25 19.57 -2.45
CA SER A 50 -8.70 20.93 -2.73
C SER A 50 -9.48 21.07 -4.04
N ALA A 51 -9.39 20.07 -4.93
CA ALA A 51 -10.07 20.06 -6.21
C ALA A 51 -11.54 19.64 -6.09
N THR A 52 -12.39 20.25 -6.92
CA THR A 52 -13.81 19.88 -7.05
C THR A 52 -13.97 18.54 -7.75
N THR A 53 -14.97 17.76 -7.35
CA THR A 53 -15.37 16.54 -8.04
C THR A 53 -15.91 16.85 -9.44
N PHE A 54 -15.68 15.94 -10.38
CA PHE A 54 -16.17 16.04 -11.75
C PHE A 54 -16.69 14.70 -12.27
N ASP A 55 -17.54 14.75 -13.30
CA ASP A 55 -18.06 13.57 -13.98
C ASP A 55 -16.95 12.84 -14.76
N LEU A 56 -16.76 11.55 -14.46
CA LEU A 56 -15.70 10.73 -15.04
C LEU A 56 -15.91 10.52 -16.54
N GLU A 57 -17.15 10.29 -16.97
CA GLU A 57 -17.48 10.09 -18.38
C GLU A 57 -17.19 11.37 -19.19
N GLY A 58 -17.59 12.53 -18.67
CA GLY A 58 -17.29 13.85 -19.21
C GLY A 58 -15.79 14.11 -19.34
N TRP A 59 -15.02 13.81 -18.29
CA TRP A 59 -13.55 13.94 -18.33
C TRP A 59 -12.91 13.11 -19.45
N VAL A 60 -13.30 11.83 -19.61
CA VAL A 60 -12.78 11.01 -20.71
C VAL A 60 -13.20 11.58 -22.06
N LYS A 61 -14.46 11.99 -22.24
CA LYS A 61 -14.94 12.58 -23.50
C LYS A 61 -14.17 13.84 -23.87
N GLU A 62 -13.93 14.72 -22.91
CA GLU A 62 -13.13 15.93 -23.13
C GLU A 62 -11.70 15.60 -23.52
N ALA A 63 -11.07 14.65 -22.82
CA ALA A 63 -9.71 14.24 -23.10
C ALA A 63 -9.53 13.64 -24.51
N LEU A 64 -10.54 12.93 -25.03
CA LEU A 64 -10.54 12.39 -26.40
C LEU A 64 -10.72 13.45 -27.49
N GLN A 65 -11.25 14.63 -27.15
CA GLN A 65 -11.49 15.74 -28.09
C GLN A 65 -10.39 16.81 -28.06
N LYS A 66 -9.73 17.02 -26.91
CA LYS A 66 -8.68 18.04 -26.73
C LYS A 66 -7.38 17.62 -27.41
N SER A 67 -6.92 18.41 -28.40
CA SER A 67 -5.64 18.16 -29.09
C SER A 67 -4.42 18.30 -28.18
N SER A 68 -4.51 19.12 -27.12
CA SER A 68 -3.44 19.32 -26.14
C SER A 68 -3.20 18.14 -25.21
N GLN A 69 -4.10 17.15 -25.17
CA GLN A 69 -4.02 15.98 -24.28
C GLN A 69 -3.73 14.68 -25.05
N GLN A 70 -3.35 14.75 -26.33
CA GLN A 70 -3.10 13.56 -27.16
C GLN A 70 -1.90 12.73 -26.73
N GLU A 71 -0.93 13.34 -26.04
CA GLU A 71 0.23 12.64 -25.48
C GLU A 71 -0.07 11.92 -24.16
N GLN A 72 -1.22 12.19 -23.53
CA GLN A 72 -1.54 11.69 -22.20
C GLN A 72 -2.25 10.35 -22.23
N VAL A 73 -1.75 9.41 -21.41
CA VAL A 73 -2.42 8.16 -21.05
C VAL A 73 -3.42 8.47 -19.94
N LEU A 74 -4.68 8.13 -20.15
CA LEU A 74 -5.73 8.34 -19.16
C LEU A 74 -5.70 7.21 -18.15
N LEU A 75 -5.54 7.52 -16.86
CA LEU A 75 -5.53 6.53 -15.80
C LEU A 75 -6.67 6.78 -14.80
N ILE A 76 -7.49 5.76 -14.60
CA ILE A 76 -8.57 5.74 -13.62
C ILE A 76 -8.18 4.80 -12.47
N GLN A 77 -8.02 5.35 -11.27
CA GLN A 77 -7.73 4.56 -10.07
C GLN A 77 -8.91 4.59 -9.10
N ALA A 78 -9.07 3.51 -8.33
CA ALA A 78 -10.04 3.44 -7.24
C ALA A 78 -9.80 2.18 -6.40
N THR A 79 -10.37 2.13 -5.20
CA THR A 79 -10.50 0.89 -4.42
C THR A 79 -11.35 -0.16 -5.16
N THR A 80 -11.33 -1.40 -4.67
CA THR A 80 -12.10 -2.52 -5.27
C THR A 80 -13.60 -2.24 -5.19
N GLY A 81 -14.38 -2.63 -6.20
CA GLY A 81 -15.85 -2.48 -6.17
C GLY A 81 -16.40 -1.08 -6.51
N ARG A 82 -15.53 -0.11 -6.82
CA ARG A 82 -15.91 1.27 -7.23
C ARG A 82 -16.45 1.42 -8.66
N GLY A 83 -16.54 0.34 -9.43
CA GLY A 83 -17.16 0.35 -10.77
C GLY A 83 -16.22 0.61 -11.95
N LYS A 84 -14.89 0.51 -11.78
CA LYS A 84 -13.88 0.67 -12.86
C LYS A 84 -14.19 -0.17 -14.11
N SER A 85 -14.36 -1.48 -13.93
CA SER A 85 -14.66 -2.41 -15.02
C SER A 85 -16.02 -2.15 -15.66
N THR A 86 -17.04 -1.85 -14.84
CA THR A 86 -18.38 -1.49 -15.32
C THR A 86 -18.33 -0.23 -16.18
N PHE A 87 -17.56 0.79 -15.76
CA PHE A 87 -17.34 1.99 -16.53
C PHE A 87 -16.70 1.67 -17.89
N CYS A 88 -15.60 0.91 -17.93
CA CYS A 88 -14.96 0.52 -19.20
C CYS A 88 -15.94 -0.14 -20.17
N LYS A 89 -16.72 -1.10 -19.67
CA LYS A 89 -17.71 -1.84 -20.47
C LYS A 89 -18.82 -0.94 -21.02
N LEU A 90 -19.45 -0.14 -20.16
CA LEU A 90 -20.57 0.73 -20.56
C LEU A 90 -20.10 1.89 -21.43
N PHE A 91 -18.95 2.49 -21.11
CA PHE A 91 -18.38 3.57 -21.91
C PHE A 91 -17.94 3.07 -23.30
N ALA A 92 -17.36 1.87 -23.39
CA ALA A 92 -17.05 1.25 -24.68
C ALA A 92 -18.31 1.08 -25.55
N ASN A 93 -19.41 0.58 -24.98
CA ASN A 93 -20.67 0.51 -25.72
C ASN A 93 -21.23 1.90 -26.08
N TRP A 94 -21.08 2.90 -25.21
CA TRP A 94 -21.48 4.27 -25.53
C TRP A 94 -20.68 4.83 -26.73
N VAL A 95 -19.37 4.63 -26.76
CA VAL A 95 -18.50 5.02 -27.90
C VAL A 95 -18.93 4.28 -29.17
N ARG A 96 -19.24 2.98 -29.09
CA ARG A 96 -19.77 2.20 -30.22
C ARG A 96 -21.08 2.78 -30.77
N GLN A 97 -21.97 3.27 -29.91
CA GLN A 97 -23.27 3.79 -30.33
C GLN A 97 -23.20 5.20 -30.93
N HIS A 98 -22.31 6.05 -30.41
CA HIS A 98 -22.32 7.48 -30.72
C HIS A 98 -21.14 7.94 -31.58
N TRP A 99 -19.97 7.31 -31.42
CA TRP A 99 -18.71 7.78 -32.02
C TRP A 99 -18.09 6.79 -33.02
N TYR A 100 -18.56 5.56 -33.09
CA TYR A 100 -18.16 4.63 -34.15
C TYR A 100 -18.74 5.07 -35.51
N PRO A 101 -17.96 5.04 -36.62
CA PRO A 101 -16.61 4.49 -36.76
C PRO A 101 -15.46 5.47 -36.47
N ALA A 102 -15.73 6.73 -36.15
CA ALA A 102 -14.68 7.71 -35.86
C ALA A 102 -13.80 7.33 -34.66
N TRP A 103 -14.37 6.63 -33.67
CA TRP A 103 -13.65 5.92 -32.62
C TRP A 103 -14.14 4.48 -32.53
N THR A 104 -13.20 3.53 -32.55
CA THR A 104 -13.44 2.11 -32.37
C THR A 104 -12.97 1.69 -30.98
N PRO A 105 -13.89 1.37 -30.05
CA PRO A 105 -13.53 0.96 -28.70
C PRO A 105 -13.05 -0.50 -28.69
N ILE A 106 -11.94 -0.76 -28.02
CA ILE A 106 -11.38 -2.09 -27.78
C ILE A 106 -11.20 -2.24 -26.27
N VAL A 107 -11.93 -3.18 -25.66
CA VAL A 107 -11.80 -3.49 -24.24
C VAL A 107 -10.92 -4.72 -24.08
N ILE A 108 -9.88 -4.61 -23.24
CA ILE A 108 -8.97 -5.70 -22.90
C ILE A 108 -8.94 -5.83 -21.39
N GLN A 109 -9.42 -6.97 -20.89
CA GLN A 109 -9.20 -7.35 -19.50
C GLN A 109 -7.75 -7.82 -19.36
N LEU A 110 -6.96 -7.09 -18.58
CA LEU A 110 -5.53 -7.34 -18.44
C LEU A 110 -5.24 -8.70 -17.79
N SER A 111 -6.15 -9.23 -16.98
CA SER A 111 -6.10 -10.60 -16.44
C SER A 111 -6.06 -11.69 -17.54
N ASN A 112 -6.50 -11.39 -18.76
CA ASN A 112 -6.48 -12.33 -19.89
C ASN A 112 -5.19 -12.29 -20.72
N LEU A 113 -4.24 -11.37 -20.42
CA LEU A 113 -2.97 -11.31 -21.14
C LEU A 113 -2.16 -12.59 -20.91
N GLN A 114 -1.75 -13.23 -22.00
CA GLN A 114 -0.95 -14.46 -21.95
C GLN A 114 0.55 -14.15 -21.77
N SER A 115 1.02 -13.03 -22.31
CA SER A 115 2.42 -12.60 -22.25
C SER A 115 2.54 -11.10 -22.54
N ILE A 116 3.66 -10.52 -22.12
CA ILE A 116 4.05 -9.15 -22.49
C ILE A 116 5.07 -9.27 -23.63
N GLY A 117 4.73 -8.69 -24.78
CA GLY A 117 5.57 -8.71 -25.97
C GLY A 117 6.69 -7.68 -25.94
N SER A 118 7.42 -7.55 -27.04
CA SER A 118 8.52 -6.57 -27.17
C SER A 118 8.03 -5.13 -27.36
N ASN A 119 6.78 -4.95 -27.75
CA ASN A 119 6.13 -3.65 -27.92
C ASN A 119 4.62 -3.74 -27.62
N PHE A 120 3.96 -2.58 -27.54
CA PHE A 120 2.54 -2.53 -27.18
C PHE A 120 1.64 -3.33 -28.14
N GLU A 121 1.88 -3.26 -29.45
CA GLU A 121 1.08 -3.99 -30.45
C GLU A 121 1.15 -5.52 -30.22
N THR A 122 2.34 -6.07 -30.00
CA THR A 122 2.51 -7.50 -29.71
C THR A 122 1.88 -7.92 -28.38
N THR A 123 1.90 -7.03 -27.39
CA THR A 123 1.23 -7.24 -26.11
C THR A 123 -0.31 -7.24 -26.27
N LEU A 124 -0.86 -6.33 -27.08
CA LEU A 124 -2.30 -6.32 -27.38
C LEU A 124 -2.75 -7.63 -28.06
N ARG A 125 -1.93 -8.20 -28.95
CA ARG A 125 -2.23 -9.48 -29.62
C ARG A 125 -2.33 -10.66 -28.65
N SER A 126 -1.63 -10.61 -27.50
CA SER A 126 -1.73 -11.67 -26.49
C SER A 126 -3.05 -11.61 -25.71
N GLY A 127 -3.74 -10.45 -25.71
CA GLY A 127 -5.03 -10.23 -25.08
C GLY A 127 -6.23 -10.21 -26.03
N LEU A 128 -6.01 -10.13 -27.34
CA LEU A 128 -7.05 -10.04 -28.37
C LEU A 128 -7.01 -11.27 -29.29
N ASP A 129 -7.82 -12.28 -29.00
CA ASP A 129 -7.98 -13.47 -29.87
C ASP A 129 -9.01 -13.24 -30.99
N TRP A 130 -8.78 -12.20 -31.81
CA TRP A 130 -9.62 -11.87 -32.97
C TRP A 130 -8.76 -11.79 -34.24
N GLU A 131 -9.26 -12.29 -35.37
CA GLU A 131 -8.48 -12.39 -36.61
C GLU A 131 -7.92 -11.03 -37.09
N PHE A 132 -8.68 -9.93 -36.93
CA PHE A 132 -8.22 -8.60 -37.36
C PHE A 132 -6.97 -8.11 -36.61
N ALA A 133 -6.75 -8.58 -35.38
CA ALA A 133 -5.59 -8.21 -34.57
C ALA A 133 -4.35 -9.07 -34.88
N LYS A 134 -4.51 -10.17 -35.63
CA LYS A 134 -3.41 -11.08 -36.02
C LYS A 134 -2.59 -10.55 -37.20
N ASP A 135 -3.11 -9.57 -37.93
CA ASP A 135 -2.44 -8.88 -39.04
C ASP A 135 -1.29 -7.99 -38.54
N GLU A 136 -0.16 -8.00 -39.25
CA GLU A 136 0.97 -7.11 -38.93
C GLU A 136 0.61 -5.68 -39.35
N HIS A 137 0.69 -4.73 -38.40
CA HIS A 137 0.31 -3.32 -38.62
C HIS A 137 -1.19 -3.05 -38.72
N TRP A 138 -2.03 -3.85 -38.04
CA TRP A 138 -3.48 -3.58 -37.98
C TRP A 138 -3.82 -2.20 -37.37
N LEU A 139 -2.89 -1.62 -36.60
CA LEU A 139 -2.97 -0.27 -36.04
C LEU A 139 -2.70 0.83 -37.08
N ALA A 140 -1.86 0.58 -38.10
CA ALA A 140 -1.43 1.58 -39.09
C ALA A 140 -2.46 1.86 -40.20
N LYS A 141 -3.70 1.38 -40.06
CA LYS A 141 -4.76 1.56 -41.06
C LYS A 141 -5.31 2.99 -40.94
N ALA A 142 -5.02 3.83 -41.94
CA ALA A 142 -5.17 5.30 -41.95
C ALA A 142 -6.56 5.88 -41.58
N ASP A 143 -7.63 5.07 -41.58
CA ASP A 143 -9.01 5.50 -41.29
C ASP A 143 -9.52 5.04 -39.90
N SER A 144 -8.71 4.32 -39.11
CA SER A 144 -9.16 3.68 -37.86
C SER A 144 -8.55 4.35 -36.63
N ARG A 145 -9.38 4.97 -35.79
CA ARG A 145 -8.95 5.40 -34.43
C ARG A 145 -9.40 4.37 -33.42
N PHE A 146 -8.48 3.87 -32.62
CA PHE A 146 -8.78 2.90 -31.56
C PHE A 146 -8.72 3.57 -30.20
N LEU A 147 -9.75 3.34 -29.39
CA LEU A 147 -9.74 3.62 -27.97
C LEU A 147 -9.50 2.30 -27.24
N PHE A 148 -8.33 2.12 -26.66
CA PHE A 148 -7.96 0.96 -25.87
C PHE A 148 -8.35 1.19 -24.41
N LEU A 149 -9.33 0.43 -23.92
CA LEU A 149 -9.70 0.37 -22.51
C LEU A 149 -9.05 -0.85 -21.89
N LEU A 150 -7.91 -0.63 -21.25
CA LEU A 150 -7.14 -1.65 -20.55
C LEU A 150 -7.63 -1.74 -19.11
N ASP A 151 -8.44 -2.75 -18.83
CA ASP A 151 -9.10 -2.91 -17.54
C ASP A 151 -8.33 -3.84 -16.61
N GLY A 152 -8.00 -3.37 -15.42
CA GLY A 152 -7.52 -4.20 -14.31
C GLY A 152 -6.01 -4.44 -14.31
N LEU A 153 -5.19 -3.39 -14.27
CA LEU A 153 -3.72 -3.51 -14.22
C LEU A 153 -3.26 -4.35 -13.01
N ASP A 154 -3.96 -4.22 -11.88
CA ASP A 154 -3.71 -4.97 -10.68
C ASP A 154 -4.11 -6.46 -10.78
N GLU A 155 -4.83 -6.87 -11.84
CA GLU A 155 -5.28 -8.24 -12.11
C GLU A 155 -4.33 -9.04 -13.00
N LEU A 156 -3.19 -8.46 -13.38
CA LEU A 156 -2.23 -9.17 -14.21
C LEU A 156 -1.72 -10.43 -13.49
N PRO A 157 -1.70 -11.61 -14.16
CA PRO A 157 -1.21 -12.85 -13.56
C PRO A 157 0.28 -12.77 -13.19
N PHE A 158 1.00 -11.81 -13.76
CA PHE A 158 2.40 -11.51 -13.44
C PHE A 158 2.58 -10.26 -12.58
N ALA A 159 1.51 -9.73 -11.95
CA ALA A 159 1.58 -8.52 -11.12
C ALA A 159 2.58 -8.63 -9.96
N ALA A 160 2.96 -9.85 -9.54
CA ALA A 160 4.06 -10.11 -8.61
C ALA A 160 5.46 -9.87 -9.19
N ASN A 161 5.58 -9.59 -10.50
CA ASN A 161 6.82 -9.29 -11.20
C ASN A 161 6.82 -7.83 -11.67
N GLY A 162 7.38 -6.95 -10.83
CA GLY A 162 7.46 -5.51 -11.07
C GLY A 162 8.14 -5.13 -12.37
N GLU A 163 9.07 -5.95 -12.90
CA GLU A 163 9.71 -5.69 -14.20
C GLU A 163 8.75 -5.83 -15.37
N LEU A 164 7.89 -6.84 -15.35
CA LEU A 164 6.88 -7.06 -16.40
C LEU A 164 5.83 -5.94 -16.37
N LEU A 165 5.38 -5.57 -15.18
CA LEU A 165 4.43 -4.48 -15.01
C LEU A 165 5.01 -3.13 -15.46
N ARG A 166 6.27 -2.88 -15.13
CA ARG A 166 7.04 -1.73 -15.62
C ARG A 166 7.16 -1.73 -17.14
N ALA A 167 7.51 -2.88 -17.74
CA ALA A 167 7.63 -3.00 -19.18
C ALA A 167 6.31 -2.66 -19.90
N LEU A 168 5.17 -3.14 -19.38
CA LEU A 168 3.85 -2.80 -19.92
C LEU A 168 3.56 -1.30 -19.80
N LEU A 169 3.77 -0.71 -18.63
CA LEU A 169 3.53 0.72 -18.41
C LEU A 169 4.41 1.59 -19.32
N GLN A 170 5.68 1.22 -19.49
CA GLN A 170 6.59 1.88 -20.43
C GLN A 170 6.10 1.76 -21.87
N GLN A 171 5.70 0.55 -22.31
CA GLN A 171 5.14 0.35 -23.65
C GLN A 171 3.90 1.22 -23.90
N ILE A 172 3.00 1.33 -22.91
CA ILE A 172 1.81 2.17 -23.00
C ILE A 172 2.18 3.65 -23.14
N GLY A 173 3.11 4.14 -22.31
CA GLY A 173 3.57 5.52 -22.34
C GLY A 173 4.23 5.90 -23.67
N GLU A 174 5.15 5.05 -24.14
CA GLU A 174 5.84 5.21 -25.43
C GLU A 174 4.88 5.14 -26.61
N PHE A 175 3.92 4.21 -26.59
CA PHE A 175 2.90 4.09 -27.64
C PHE A 175 2.02 5.34 -27.72
N GLN A 176 1.56 5.87 -26.58
CA GLN A 176 0.73 7.07 -26.56
C GLN A 176 1.50 8.31 -27.05
N GLN A 177 2.79 8.42 -26.70
CA GLN A 177 3.66 9.46 -27.22
C GLN A 177 3.83 9.33 -28.75
N PHE A 178 4.10 8.12 -29.25
CA PHE A 178 4.20 7.84 -30.68
C PHE A 178 2.93 8.22 -31.45
N CYS A 179 1.74 7.93 -30.91
CA CYS A 179 0.45 8.32 -31.49
C CYS A 179 0.26 9.86 -31.54
N SER A 180 0.79 10.59 -30.54
CA SER A 180 0.74 12.06 -30.51
C SER A 180 1.62 12.69 -31.59
N GLU A 181 2.80 12.12 -31.82
CA GLU A 181 3.77 12.59 -32.82
C GLU A 181 3.32 12.27 -34.26
N ASN A 182 2.65 11.13 -34.46
CA ASN A 182 2.19 10.67 -35.77
C ASN A 182 0.69 10.91 -35.96
N ARG A 183 0.32 12.04 -36.59
CA ARG A 183 -1.09 12.41 -36.86
C ARG A 183 -1.92 11.40 -37.67
N GLN A 184 -1.29 10.40 -38.28
CA GLN A 184 -1.96 9.30 -38.98
C GLN A 184 -2.43 8.17 -38.04
N GLU A 185 -1.85 8.06 -36.83
CA GLU A 185 -2.16 7.04 -35.82
C GLU A 185 -2.69 7.71 -34.54
N SER A 186 -3.94 8.17 -34.56
CA SER A 186 -4.53 8.92 -33.45
C SER A 186 -5.23 8.01 -32.43
N HIS A 187 -4.56 6.96 -31.95
CA HIS A 187 -5.10 6.04 -30.94
C HIS A 187 -5.03 6.63 -29.53
N ARG A 188 -5.89 6.14 -28.63
CA ARG A 188 -5.91 6.55 -27.22
C ARG A 188 -5.95 5.36 -26.29
N VAL A 189 -5.23 5.45 -25.19
CA VAL A 189 -5.20 4.45 -24.13
C VAL A 189 -5.82 4.99 -22.84
N LEU A 190 -6.76 4.23 -22.30
CA LEU A 190 -7.34 4.39 -20.98
C LEU A 190 -7.00 3.15 -20.16
N LEU A 191 -6.45 3.35 -18.96
CA LEU A 191 -5.98 2.30 -18.07
C LEU A 191 -6.73 2.37 -16.73
N THR A 192 -7.13 1.22 -16.19
CA THR A 192 -7.69 1.13 -14.83
C THR A 192 -6.78 0.36 -13.88
N SER A 193 -6.72 0.76 -12.61
CA SER A 193 -5.98 0.03 -11.57
C SER A 193 -6.50 0.31 -10.16
N ARG A 194 -6.02 -0.46 -9.17
CA ARG A 194 -6.18 -0.15 -7.74
C ARG A 194 -5.19 0.93 -7.29
N THR A 195 -5.65 1.82 -6.43
CA THR A 195 -4.82 2.89 -5.85
C THR A 195 -3.58 2.33 -5.15
N ALA A 196 -3.73 1.27 -4.34
CA ALA A 196 -2.63 0.63 -3.62
C ALA A 196 -1.52 0.10 -4.55
N VAL A 197 -1.89 -0.50 -5.69
CA VAL A 197 -0.92 -1.02 -6.66
C VAL A 197 -0.13 0.12 -7.31
N LEU A 198 -0.81 1.23 -7.65
CA LEU A 198 -0.15 2.38 -8.28
C LEU A 198 0.76 3.17 -7.33
N GLN A 199 0.46 3.19 -6.02
CA GLN A 199 1.35 3.80 -5.03
C GLN A 199 2.69 3.07 -4.98
N ASN A 200 2.67 1.74 -4.99
CA ASN A 200 3.89 0.94 -5.08
C ASN A 200 4.64 1.15 -6.39
N LEU A 201 3.93 1.53 -7.46
CA LEU A 201 4.51 1.75 -8.77
C LEU A 201 4.89 3.20 -9.08
N ALA A 202 4.68 4.14 -8.17
CA ALA A 202 4.68 5.58 -8.46
C ALA A 202 5.93 6.06 -9.21
N ARG A 203 7.10 5.50 -8.87
CA ARG A 203 8.40 5.83 -9.47
C ARG A 203 8.60 5.33 -10.92
N TRP A 204 7.79 4.38 -11.37
CA TRP A 204 7.85 3.82 -12.73
C TRP A 204 6.65 4.21 -13.59
N LEU A 205 5.71 4.97 -13.03
CA LEU A 205 4.62 5.52 -13.82
C LEU A 205 5.20 6.44 -14.90
N PRO A 206 4.82 6.27 -16.18
CA PRO A 206 5.25 7.16 -17.24
C PRO A 206 4.90 8.62 -16.91
N SER A 207 5.74 9.56 -17.34
CA SER A 207 5.54 10.98 -17.03
C SER A 207 4.33 11.59 -17.73
N ASN A 208 3.78 10.91 -18.75
CA ASN A 208 2.61 11.34 -19.52
C ASN A 208 1.30 10.72 -19.02
N LEU A 209 1.19 10.35 -17.74
CA LEU A 209 -0.07 9.87 -17.15
C LEU A 209 -0.91 11.01 -16.59
N GLU A 210 -2.17 11.08 -16.99
CA GLU A 210 -3.20 11.90 -16.35
C GLU A 210 -4.05 11.00 -15.44
N ARG A 211 -3.96 11.21 -14.12
CA ARG A 211 -4.54 10.32 -13.11
C ARG A 211 -5.75 10.96 -12.45
N VAL A 212 -6.82 10.17 -12.33
CA VAL A 212 -8.02 10.52 -11.59
C VAL A 212 -8.43 9.39 -10.65
N GLU A 213 -8.95 9.73 -9.47
CA GLU A 213 -9.47 8.76 -8.51
C GLU A 213 -10.99 8.83 -8.44
N ILE A 214 -11.66 7.68 -8.58
CA ILE A 214 -13.11 7.56 -8.41
C ILE A 214 -13.45 7.79 -6.94
N VAL A 215 -14.30 8.77 -6.66
CA VAL A 215 -14.70 9.12 -5.30
C VAL A 215 -15.95 8.33 -4.85
N PRO A 216 -16.25 8.31 -3.55
CA PRO A 216 -17.54 7.86 -3.04
C PRO A 216 -18.75 8.46 -3.73
N MET A 217 -19.80 7.65 -3.87
CA MET A 217 -21.05 8.07 -4.47
C MET A 217 -21.63 9.25 -3.68
N GLU A 218 -21.73 10.40 -4.33
CA GLU A 218 -22.34 11.59 -3.75
C GLU A 218 -23.86 11.43 -3.64
N ALA A 219 -24.51 12.30 -2.87
CA ALA A 219 -25.93 12.20 -2.55
C ALA A 219 -26.84 12.15 -3.80
N GLU A 220 -26.48 12.88 -4.87
CA GLU A 220 -27.24 12.89 -6.13
C GLU A 220 -27.19 11.53 -6.83
N ALA A 221 -25.99 10.98 -7.02
CA ALA A 221 -25.79 9.67 -7.62
C ALA A 221 -26.42 8.54 -6.79
N GLN A 222 -26.39 8.66 -5.46
CA GLN A 222 -27.02 7.69 -4.56
C GLN A 222 -28.56 7.74 -4.66
N THR A 223 -29.13 8.94 -4.78
CA THR A 223 -30.56 9.13 -5.01
C THR A 223 -31.00 8.51 -6.34
N GLU A 224 -30.22 8.72 -7.39
CA GLU A 224 -30.47 8.09 -8.70
C GLU A 224 -30.39 6.56 -8.60
N TRP A 225 -29.37 6.04 -7.91
CA TRP A 225 -29.20 4.62 -7.69
C TRP A 225 -30.42 4.00 -7.00
N PHE A 226 -30.93 4.63 -5.93
CA PHE A 226 -32.14 4.15 -5.26
C PHE A 226 -33.39 4.23 -6.14
N SER A 227 -33.51 5.26 -6.98
CA SER A 227 -34.61 5.36 -7.94
C SER A 227 -34.60 4.19 -8.93
N ARG A 228 -33.42 3.85 -9.46
CA ARG A 228 -33.23 2.68 -10.33
C ARG A 228 -33.52 1.39 -9.58
N TRP A 229 -32.95 1.20 -8.40
CA TRP A 229 -33.22 0.04 -7.54
C TRP A 229 -34.72 -0.16 -7.30
N ARG A 230 -35.45 0.91 -6.93
CA ARG A 230 -36.90 0.89 -6.73
C ARG A 230 -37.67 0.46 -7.96
N SER A 231 -37.23 0.85 -9.16
CA SER A 231 -37.86 0.42 -10.41
C SER A 231 -37.67 -1.08 -10.68
N LEU A 232 -36.57 -1.66 -10.18
CA LEU A 232 -36.21 -3.06 -10.39
C LEU A 232 -36.83 -4.02 -9.37
N VAL A 233 -36.83 -3.64 -8.08
CA VAL A 233 -37.28 -4.52 -6.98
C VAL A 233 -38.65 -4.14 -6.40
N GLY A 234 -39.22 -3.02 -6.82
CA GLY A 234 -40.49 -2.50 -6.32
C GLY A 234 -40.34 -1.50 -5.16
N SER A 235 -41.45 -0.85 -4.80
CA SER A 235 -41.44 0.24 -3.81
C SER A 235 -41.20 -0.22 -2.38
N GLU A 236 -41.75 -1.36 -1.98
CA GLU A 236 -41.68 -1.84 -0.59
C GLU A 236 -40.24 -2.19 -0.16
N PRO A 237 -39.46 -3.03 -0.88
CA PRO A 237 -38.08 -3.33 -0.46
C PRO A 237 -37.16 -2.11 -0.55
N ALA A 238 -37.36 -1.24 -1.53
CA ALA A 238 -36.54 -0.04 -1.71
C ALA A 238 -36.76 1.00 -0.61
N LEU A 239 -38.01 1.25 -0.20
CA LEU A 239 -38.33 2.15 0.90
C LEU A 239 -37.83 1.60 2.23
N ALA A 240 -37.96 0.28 2.46
CA ALA A 240 -37.46 -0.36 3.67
C ALA A 240 -35.93 -0.21 3.82
N LEU A 241 -35.18 -0.41 2.73
CA LEU A 241 -33.73 -0.19 2.71
C LEU A 241 -33.36 1.28 2.98
N GLN A 242 -34.06 2.24 2.37
CA GLN A 242 -33.82 3.66 2.63
C GLN A 242 -34.06 4.02 4.09
N GLN A 243 -35.15 3.52 4.68
CA GLN A 243 -35.47 3.75 6.08
C GLN A 243 -34.42 3.10 7.00
N PHE A 244 -33.98 1.88 6.70
CA PHE A 244 -32.89 1.22 7.41
C PHE A 244 -31.60 2.07 7.39
N LEU A 245 -31.19 2.56 6.21
CA LEU A 245 -29.99 3.37 6.06
C LEU A 245 -30.07 4.69 6.83
N GLN A 246 -31.23 5.34 6.87
CA GLN A 246 -31.42 6.62 7.54
C GLN A 246 -31.54 6.51 9.07
N GLU A 247 -32.25 5.49 9.57
CA GLU A 247 -32.67 5.46 10.98
C GLU A 247 -31.88 4.46 11.83
N ARG A 248 -31.34 3.38 11.24
CA ARG A 248 -30.84 2.21 12.00
C ARG A 248 -29.44 1.76 11.62
N CYS A 249 -28.93 2.16 10.47
CA CYS A 249 -27.63 1.72 9.94
C CYS A 249 -26.47 2.45 10.65
N PRO A 250 -25.46 1.72 11.18
CA PRO A 250 -24.26 2.34 11.75
C PRO A 250 -23.47 3.17 10.75
N GLU A 251 -22.78 4.22 11.21
CA GLU A 251 -22.01 5.14 10.35
C GLU A 251 -20.99 4.41 9.46
N THR A 252 -20.31 3.39 10.00
CA THR A 252 -19.36 2.57 9.23
C THR A 252 -20.03 1.90 8.03
N LEU A 253 -21.21 1.30 8.23
CA LEU A 253 -21.94 0.61 7.16
C LEU A 253 -22.57 1.62 6.17
N GLN A 254 -23.01 2.80 6.64
CA GLN A 254 -23.44 3.89 5.78
C GLN A 254 -22.30 4.37 4.85
N LYS A 255 -21.08 4.49 5.36
CA LYS A 255 -19.89 4.83 4.56
C LYS A 255 -19.62 3.77 3.49
N LEU A 256 -19.73 2.49 3.81
CA LEU A 256 -19.59 1.40 2.82
C LEU A 256 -20.70 1.43 1.76
N ALA A 257 -21.92 1.85 2.12
CA ALA A 257 -23.05 2.00 1.22
C ALA A 257 -22.91 3.16 0.21
N THR A 258 -21.75 3.82 0.17
CA THR A 258 -21.36 4.77 -0.89
C THR A 258 -20.53 4.14 -2.01
N GLU A 259 -20.15 2.86 -1.86
CA GLU A 259 -19.47 2.09 -2.91
C GLU A 259 -20.50 1.27 -3.71
N PRO A 260 -20.50 1.31 -5.06
CA PRO A 260 -21.50 0.62 -5.87
C PRO A 260 -21.67 -0.87 -5.57
N LEU A 261 -20.56 -1.60 -5.43
CA LEU A 261 -20.61 -3.04 -5.11
C LEU A 261 -21.19 -3.28 -3.71
N LEU A 262 -20.67 -2.60 -2.70
CA LEU A 262 -21.10 -2.81 -1.30
C LEU A 262 -22.55 -2.35 -1.08
N LEU A 263 -22.97 -1.25 -1.71
CA LEU A 263 -24.36 -0.79 -1.72
C LEU A 263 -25.29 -1.83 -2.34
N TYR A 264 -24.90 -2.43 -3.48
CA TYR A 264 -25.67 -3.51 -4.08
C TYR A 264 -25.78 -4.72 -3.14
N LEU A 265 -24.67 -5.17 -2.54
CA LEU A 265 -24.68 -6.32 -1.63
C LEU A 265 -25.58 -6.08 -0.42
N LEU A 266 -25.47 -4.89 0.18
CA LEU A 266 -26.32 -4.46 1.29
C LEU A 266 -27.79 -4.45 0.87
N ALA A 267 -28.10 -3.92 -0.31
CA ALA A 267 -29.46 -3.83 -0.82
C ALA A 267 -30.06 -5.20 -1.12
N ALA A 268 -29.30 -6.10 -1.75
CA ALA A 268 -29.73 -7.47 -2.04
C ALA A 268 -29.95 -8.28 -0.76
N LEU A 269 -29.02 -8.17 0.21
CA LEU A 269 -29.16 -8.77 1.53
C LEU A 269 -30.41 -8.27 2.27
N HIS A 270 -30.61 -6.96 2.32
CA HIS A 270 -31.76 -6.37 3.00
C HIS A 270 -33.09 -6.71 2.31
N ARG A 271 -33.11 -6.84 0.97
CA ARG A 271 -34.29 -7.25 0.22
C ARG A 271 -34.73 -8.67 0.60
N ASP A 272 -33.78 -9.60 0.70
CA ASP A 272 -34.08 -11.03 0.78
C ASP A 272 -34.01 -11.58 2.22
N ASN A 273 -33.20 -10.99 3.09
CA ASN A 273 -33.05 -11.39 4.50
C ASN A 273 -32.68 -10.19 5.42
N PRO A 274 -33.62 -9.26 5.67
CA PRO A 274 -33.35 -8.07 6.48
C PRO A 274 -33.01 -8.41 7.95
N VAL A 275 -33.54 -9.51 8.48
CA VAL A 275 -33.30 -9.93 9.87
C VAL A 275 -31.81 -10.23 10.10
N GLN A 276 -31.16 -10.88 9.13
CA GLN A 276 -29.75 -11.26 9.24
C GLN A 276 -28.83 -10.04 9.39
N ILE A 277 -29.09 -8.96 8.66
CA ILE A 277 -28.27 -7.76 8.76
C ILE A 277 -28.58 -6.95 10.01
N GLU A 278 -29.86 -6.87 10.39
CA GLU A 278 -30.30 -6.14 11.58
C GLU A 278 -29.79 -6.77 12.90
N GLN A 279 -29.63 -8.10 12.95
CA GLN A 279 -29.09 -8.79 14.12
C GLN A 279 -27.58 -8.54 14.35
N ASN A 280 -26.85 -8.12 13.32
CA ASN A 280 -25.39 -7.94 13.38
C ASN A 280 -24.97 -6.46 13.45
N LEU A 281 -25.90 -5.52 13.66
CA LEU A 281 -25.60 -4.08 13.65
C LEU A 281 -24.56 -3.65 14.70
N GLU A 282 -24.56 -4.27 15.87
CA GLU A 282 -23.58 -3.97 16.92
C GLU A 282 -22.15 -4.30 16.46
N GLN A 283 -21.96 -5.39 15.72
CA GLN A 283 -20.65 -5.76 15.17
C GLN A 283 -20.19 -4.78 14.09
N PHE A 284 -21.10 -4.25 13.27
CA PHE A 284 -20.77 -3.21 12.30
C PHE A 284 -20.43 -1.87 12.96
N ALA A 285 -21.07 -1.55 14.09
CA ALA A 285 -20.85 -0.28 14.79
C ALA A 285 -19.47 -0.20 15.46
N SER A 286 -18.94 -1.32 15.97
CA SER A 286 -17.62 -1.37 16.60
C SER A 286 -16.48 -1.72 15.64
N ALA A 287 -16.78 -2.16 14.41
CA ALA A 287 -15.78 -2.61 13.45
C ALA A 287 -15.00 -1.47 12.77
N SER A 288 -13.72 -1.72 12.48
CA SER A 288 -12.94 -0.91 11.54
C SER A 288 -13.56 -0.99 10.12
N PRO A 289 -13.26 -0.03 9.21
CA PRO A 289 -13.76 -0.08 7.84
C PRO A 289 -13.43 -1.39 7.10
N ALA A 290 -12.22 -1.94 7.30
CA ALA A 290 -11.81 -3.19 6.68
C ALA A 290 -12.58 -4.39 7.27
N ARG A 291 -12.79 -4.42 8.59
CA ARG A 291 -13.58 -5.48 9.25
C ARG A 291 -15.06 -5.40 8.89
N ALA A 292 -15.64 -4.20 8.81
CA ALA A 292 -17.01 -4.00 8.37
C ALA A 292 -17.23 -4.47 6.92
N THR A 293 -16.25 -4.21 6.04
CA THR A 293 -16.27 -4.73 4.66
C THR A 293 -16.27 -6.26 4.65
N ALA A 294 -15.38 -6.89 5.41
CA ALA A 294 -15.31 -8.34 5.53
C ALA A 294 -16.60 -8.94 6.11
N LEU A 295 -17.20 -8.32 7.13
CA LEU A 295 -18.49 -8.71 7.69
C LEU A 295 -19.59 -8.65 6.64
N LEU A 296 -19.65 -7.60 5.81
CA LEU A 296 -20.65 -7.52 4.74
C LEU A 296 -20.46 -8.64 3.70
N TYR A 297 -19.22 -8.95 3.33
CA TYR A 297 -18.92 -10.11 2.47
C TYR A 297 -19.37 -11.41 3.13
N GLU A 298 -19.06 -11.62 4.41
CA GLU A 298 -19.45 -12.79 5.19
C GLU A 298 -20.98 -12.97 5.24
N GLN A 299 -21.71 -11.90 5.55
CA GLN A 299 -23.18 -11.93 5.56
C GLN A 299 -23.74 -12.23 4.16
N SER A 300 -23.20 -11.57 3.12
CA SER A 300 -23.60 -11.80 1.72
C SER A 300 -23.29 -13.22 1.24
N TRP A 301 -22.20 -13.80 1.76
CA TRP A 301 -21.80 -15.17 1.48
C TRP A 301 -22.75 -16.17 2.12
N GLN A 302 -23.04 -16.01 3.41
CA GLN A 302 -24.00 -16.86 4.13
C GLN A 302 -25.39 -16.81 3.48
N TRP A 303 -25.85 -15.63 3.07
CA TRP A 303 -27.08 -15.48 2.29
C TRP A 303 -27.00 -16.20 0.94
N SER A 304 -25.90 -16.05 0.22
CA SER A 304 -25.69 -16.73 -1.06
C SER A 304 -25.69 -18.25 -0.93
N LEU A 305 -25.23 -18.81 0.21
CA LEU A 305 -25.31 -20.24 0.52
C LEU A 305 -26.75 -20.69 0.80
N GLN A 306 -27.54 -19.87 1.50
CA GLN A 306 -28.97 -20.16 1.72
C GLN A 306 -29.74 -20.22 0.39
N GLN A 307 -29.47 -19.29 -0.53
CA GLN A 307 -30.05 -19.32 -1.89
C GLN A 307 -29.63 -20.57 -2.67
N ALA A 308 -28.39 -21.03 -2.46
CA ALA A 308 -27.87 -22.23 -3.07
C ALA A 308 -28.48 -23.52 -2.50
N GLU A 309 -29.25 -23.49 -1.40
CA GLU A 309 -29.94 -24.70 -0.91
C GLU A 309 -30.90 -25.30 -1.94
N HIS A 310 -31.46 -24.46 -2.82
CA HIS A 310 -32.31 -24.89 -3.94
C HIS A 310 -31.54 -25.62 -5.06
N TRP A 311 -30.20 -25.60 -5.06
CA TRP A 311 -29.40 -26.40 -5.99
C TRP A 311 -29.57 -27.90 -5.77
N PHE A 312 -30.08 -28.33 -4.62
CA PHE A 312 -30.12 -29.72 -4.22
C PHE A 312 -31.55 -30.24 -4.11
N SER A 313 -31.79 -31.44 -4.63
CA SER A 313 -32.96 -32.22 -4.22
C SER A 313 -32.76 -32.70 -2.77
N PRO A 314 -33.84 -32.86 -1.97
CA PRO A 314 -33.74 -33.27 -0.56
C PRO A 314 -32.93 -34.54 -0.30
N ASN A 315 -32.86 -35.45 -1.29
CA ASN A 315 -32.17 -36.74 -1.20
C ASN A 315 -30.72 -36.71 -1.73
N THR A 316 -30.25 -35.60 -2.31
CA THR A 316 -28.90 -35.48 -2.90
C THR A 316 -28.06 -34.38 -2.24
N LYS A 317 -28.54 -33.76 -1.15
CA LYS A 317 -27.80 -32.73 -0.41
C LYS A 317 -26.60 -33.40 0.29
N PRO A 318 -25.35 -32.98 0.01
CA PRO A 318 -24.19 -33.47 0.75
C PRO A 318 -24.33 -33.11 2.24
N THR A 319 -23.86 -33.98 3.13
CA THR A 319 -23.71 -33.64 4.55
C THR A 319 -22.47 -32.74 4.69
N GLY A 320 -22.52 -31.66 5.48
CA GLY A 320 -21.39 -30.73 5.69
C GLY A 320 -21.34 -29.51 4.73
N THR A 321 -20.29 -28.69 4.84
CA THR A 321 -20.20 -27.38 4.15
C THR A 321 -19.34 -27.42 2.87
N ILE A 322 -19.67 -26.58 1.89
CA ILE A 322 -18.90 -26.38 0.64
C ILE A 322 -17.68 -25.46 0.84
N GLU A 323 -17.57 -24.81 2.00
CA GLU A 323 -16.56 -23.80 2.32
C GLU A 323 -15.10 -24.27 2.11
N PRO A 324 -14.69 -25.52 2.41
CA PRO A 324 -13.34 -25.98 2.11
C PRO A 324 -13.03 -25.96 0.60
N VAL A 325 -14.00 -26.30 -0.24
CA VAL A 325 -13.85 -26.29 -1.71
C VAL A 325 -13.69 -24.86 -2.23
N LEU A 326 -14.51 -23.94 -1.72
CA LEU A 326 -14.51 -22.57 -2.17
C LEU A 326 -13.38 -21.73 -1.57
N SER A 327 -12.98 -21.96 -0.33
CA SER A 327 -11.81 -21.30 0.26
C SER A 327 -10.52 -21.67 -0.49
N GLU A 328 -10.38 -22.92 -0.93
CA GLU A 328 -9.29 -23.30 -1.84
C GLU A 328 -9.42 -22.70 -3.24
N ALA A 329 -10.65 -22.62 -3.78
CA ALA A 329 -10.86 -21.86 -5.01
C ALA A 329 -10.45 -20.38 -4.84
N GLY A 330 -10.81 -19.74 -3.73
CA GLY A 330 -10.41 -18.37 -3.42
C GLY A 330 -8.89 -18.19 -3.40
N LEU A 331 -8.18 -19.07 -2.70
CA LEU A 331 -6.72 -19.09 -2.67
C LEU A 331 -6.13 -19.19 -4.09
N TRP A 332 -6.68 -20.07 -4.94
CA TRP A 332 -6.26 -20.19 -6.33
C TRP A 332 -6.57 -18.95 -7.17
N ALA A 333 -7.74 -18.35 -7.00
CA ALA A 333 -8.13 -17.15 -7.73
C ALA A 333 -7.13 -16.02 -7.48
N VAL A 334 -6.75 -15.84 -6.22
CA VAL A 334 -5.78 -14.82 -5.80
C VAL A 334 -4.37 -15.18 -6.29
N GLN A 335 -3.93 -16.44 -6.15
CA GLN A 335 -2.61 -16.90 -6.59
C GLN A 335 -2.40 -16.80 -8.10
N LEU A 336 -3.44 -17.05 -8.90
CA LEU A 336 -3.34 -17.09 -10.36
C LEU A 336 -3.85 -15.81 -11.03
N GLY A 337 -4.50 -14.90 -10.30
CA GLY A 337 -5.18 -13.75 -10.87
C GLY A 337 -6.35 -14.13 -11.78
N LYS A 338 -6.97 -15.29 -11.56
CA LYS A 338 -8.00 -15.86 -12.46
C LYS A 338 -9.32 -16.06 -11.73
N ALA A 339 -10.41 -15.59 -12.33
CA ALA A 339 -11.75 -15.81 -11.81
C ALA A 339 -12.27 -17.25 -12.04
N SER A 340 -11.73 -17.99 -13.03
CA SER A 340 -12.14 -19.36 -13.35
C SER A 340 -11.06 -20.37 -12.96
N ILE A 341 -11.44 -21.36 -12.16
CA ILE A 341 -10.54 -22.33 -11.56
C ILE A 341 -10.99 -23.75 -11.90
N PRO A 342 -10.13 -24.60 -12.48
CA PRO A 342 -10.49 -25.98 -12.78
C PRO A 342 -10.76 -26.78 -11.50
N LEU A 343 -11.90 -27.47 -11.43
CA LEU A 343 -12.31 -28.24 -10.26
C LEU A 343 -11.35 -29.39 -9.94
N ALA A 344 -10.75 -30.01 -10.97
CA ALA A 344 -9.74 -31.04 -10.81
C ALA A 344 -8.51 -30.55 -10.03
N ALA A 345 -8.18 -29.27 -10.17
CA ALA A 345 -7.05 -28.63 -9.50
C ALA A 345 -7.32 -28.44 -8.00
N VAL A 346 -8.55 -28.02 -7.65
CA VAL A 346 -9.02 -27.95 -6.26
C VAL A 346 -9.03 -29.34 -5.61
N GLN A 347 -9.53 -30.36 -6.33
CA GLN A 347 -9.59 -31.74 -5.85
C GLN A 347 -8.20 -32.33 -5.55
N GLN A 348 -7.22 -32.10 -6.43
CA GLN A 348 -5.86 -32.63 -6.26
C GLN A 348 -5.21 -32.13 -4.95
N ARG A 349 -5.59 -30.94 -4.51
CA ARG A 349 -4.95 -30.22 -3.41
C ARG A 349 -5.63 -30.45 -2.07
N LEU A 350 -6.97 -30.47 -2.04
CA LEU A 350 -7.73 -30.72 -0.81
C LEU A 350 -7.58 -32.15 -0.28
N GLN A 351 -7.20 -33.13 -1.12
CA GLN A 351 -7.23 -34.56 -0.79
C GLN A 351 -8.52 -34.93 -0.03
N PRO A 352 -9.69 -34.68 -0.64
CA PRO A 352 -10.94 -34.54 0.08
C PRO A 352 -11.39 -35.83 0.77
N GLU A 353 -11.70 -35.73 2.07
CA GLU A 353 -12.34 -36.77 2.87
C GLU A 353 -13.76 -36.33 3.30
N GLY A 354 -14.61 -37.31 3.62
CA GLY A 354 -15.97 -37.08 4.11
C GLY A 354 -16.81 -36.15 3.23
N SER A 355 -17.43 -35.15 3.87
CA SER A 355 -18.33 -34.17 3.25
C SER A 355 -17.73 -33.45 2.03
N THR A 356 -16.45 -33.08 2.10
CA THR A 356 -15.75 -32.35 1.02
C THR A 356 -15.68 -33.18 -0.26
N ARG A 357 -15.56 -34.51 -0.12
CA ARG A 357 -15.55 -35.44 -1.26
C ARG A 357 -16.92 -35.51 -1.93
N ASP A 358 -17.98 -35.58 -1.13
CA ASP A 358 -19.35 -35.64 -1.61
C ASP A 358 -19.72 -34.35 -2.37
N TRP A 359 -19.30 -33.20 -1.84
CA TRP A 359 -19.41 -31.90 -2.52
C TRP A 359 -18.71 -31.88 -3.87
N LEU A 360 -17.45 -32.30 -3.94
CA LEU A 360 -16.69 -32.32 -5.20
C LEU A 360 -17.28 -33.30 -6.24
N GLN A 361 -17.75 -34.47 -5.80
CA GLN A 361 -18.41 -35.43 -6.69
C GLN A 361 -19.70 -34.86 -7.26
N LEU A 362 -20.52 -34.20 -6.43
CA LEU A 362 -21.75 -33.57 -6.89
C LEU A 362 -21.47 -32.47 -7.92
N LEU A 363 -20.49 -31.61 -7.64
CA LEU A 363 -20.09 -30.54 -8.56
C LEU A 363 -19.63 -31.08 -9.92
N GLN A 364 -18.89 -32.20 -9.94
CA GLN A 364 -18.42 -32.84 -11.18
C GLN A 364 -19.55 -33.42 -12.04
N HIS A 365 -20.62 -33.93 -11.42
CA HIS A 365 -21.69 -34.64 -12.12
C HIS A 365 -22.95 -33.80 -12.33
N SER A 366 -22.97 -32.55 -11.84
CA SER A 366 -24.06 -31.61 -12.11
C SER A 366 -24.20 -31.38 -13.63
N GLN A 367 -25.44 -31.44 -14.15
CA GLN A 367 -25.74 -31.14 -15.56
C GLN A 367 -26.34 -29.74 -15.75
N THR A 368 -26.68 -29.07 -14.65
CA THR A 368 -27.26 -27.72 -14.63
C THR A 368 -26.27 -26.73 -14.08
N GLU A 369 -26.18 -25.56 -14.70
CA GLU A 369 -25.35 -24.47 -14.20
C GLU A 369 -25.86 -24.02 -12.83
N LEU A 370 -25.02 -24.16 -11.81
CA LEU A 370 -25.35 -23.72 -10.46
C LEU A 370 -24.86 -22.28 -10.30
N ARG A 371 -25.80 -21.36 -10.09
CA ARG A 371 -25.53 -19.93 -9.98
C ARG A 371 -26.00 -19.39 -8.64
N SER A 372 -25.13 -18.64 -7.99
CA SER A 372 -25.43 -17.80 -6.83
C SER A 372 -24.86 -16.41 -7.07
N THR A 373 -25.03 -15.50 -6.10
CA THR A 373 -24.48 -14.14 -6.18
C THR A 373 -22.98 -14.17 -6.44
N TRP A 374 -22.26 -15.06 -5.76
CA TRP A 374 -20.80 -15.05 -5.79
C TRP A 374 -20.15 -16.12 -6.63
N VAL A 375 -20.86 -17.21 -6.93
CA VAL A 375 -20.26 -18.39 -7.56
C VAL A 375 -21.13 -18.83 -8.73
N LYS A 376 -20.49 -19.02 -9.89
CA LYS A 376 -21.06 -19.70 -11.06
C LYS A 376 -20.28 -20.99 -11.28
N LEU A 377 -20.99 -22.10 -11.37
CA LEU A 377 -20.42 -23.41 -11.64
C LEU A 377 -20.85 -23.84 -13.02
N HIS A 378 -19.89 -23.94 -13.94
CA HIS A 378 -20.14 -24.38 -15.30
C HIS A 378 -19.97 -25.90 -15.40
N PRO A 379 -21.06 -26.67 -15.49
CA PRO A 379 -20.97 -28.08 -15.85
C PRO A 379 -20.50 -28.20 -17.29
N SER A 380 -19.61 -29.16 -17.55
CA SER A 380 -19.03 -29.39 -18.88
C SER A 380 -20.12 -29.71 -19.91
N SER A 381 -20.34 -28.84 -20.90
CA SER A 381 -21.25 -29.08 -22.02
C SER A 381 -20.55 -29.63 -23.28
N ALA A 382 -19.23 -29.78 -23.26
CA ALA A 382 -18.43 -30.27 -24.38
C ALA A 382 -17.43 -31.34 -23.91
N ALA A 383 -17.32 -32.43 -24.67
CA ALA A 383 -16.54 -33.65 -24.37
C ALA A 383 -15.03 -33.47 -24.08
N LEU A 384 -14.52 -32.23 -24.02
CA LEU A 384 -13.11 -31.87 -23.80
C LEU A 384 -12.89 -30.71 -22.79
N ALA A 385 -13.93 -30.07 -22.24
CA ALA A 385 -13.78 -28.97 -21.28
C ALA A 385 -13.91 -29.47 -19.82
N ALA A 386 -12.96 -29.10 -18.95
CA ALA A 386 -13.00 -29.46 -17.53
C ALA A 386 -13.98 -28.57 -16.75
N THR A 387 -14.77 -29.16 -15.83
CA THR A 387 -15.63 -28.42 -14.89
C THR A 387 -14.81 -27.37 -14.14
N SER A 388 -15.32 -26.15 -14.05
CA SER A 388 -14.62 -25.04 -13.38
C SER A 388 -15.54 -24.24 -12.45
N ILE A 389 -14.94 -23.69 -11.41
CA ILE A 389 -15.56 -22.75 -10.48
C ILE A 389 -15.24 -21.34 -10.98
N GLN A 390 -16.26 -20.55 -11.31
CA GLN A 390 -16.12 -19.15 -11.69
C GLN A 390 -16.58 -18.25 -10.53
N LEU A 391 -15.67 -17.45 -10.00
CA LEU A 391 -15.97 -16.44 -8.99
C LEU A 391 -16.58 -15.21 -9.68
N GLY A 392 -17.68 -14.69 -9.13
CA GLY A 392 -18.44 -13.58 -9.69
C GLY A 392 -17.73 -12.23 -9.62
N HIS A 393 -16.76 -12.08 -8.71
CA HIS A 393 -15.95 -10.88 -8.56
C HIS A 393 -14.62 -11.18 -7.87
N ARG A 394 -13.58 -10.40 -8.18
CA ARG A 394 -12.23 -10.59 -7.61
C ARG A 394 -12.18 -10.42 -6.10
N SER A 395 -12.82 -9.39 -5.55
CA SER A 395 -12.85 -9.17 -4.09
C SER A 395 -13.44 -10.34 -3.30
N PHE A 396 -14.32 -11.12 -3.92
CA PHE A 396 -14.87 -12.30 -3.29
C PHE A 396 -13.84 -13.45 -3.22
N GLY A 397 -12.99 -13.59 -4.25
CA GLY A 397 -11.82 -14.48 -4.19
C GLY A 397 -10.84 -14.06 -3.10
N GLU A 398 -10.59 -12.75 -2.95
CA GLU A 398 -9.77 -12.18 -1.87
C GLU A 398 -10.40 -12.45 -0.48
N PHE A 399 -11.72 -12.32 -0.34
CA PHE A 399 -12.45 -12.68 0.88
C PHE A 399 -12.31 -14.17 1.23
N LEU A 400 -12.45 -15.07 0.25
CA LEU A 400 -12.29 -16.51 0.47
C LEU A 400 -10.85 -16.89 0.84
N TYR A 401 -9.86 -16.26 0.19
CA TYR A 401 -8.46 -16.38 0.57
C TYR A 401 -8.21 -15.90 2.00
N PHE A 402 -8.80 -14.76 2.36
CA PHE A 402 -8.74 -14.22 3.72
C PHE A 402 -9.28 -15.22 4.74
N GLN A 403 -10.50 -15.74 4.53
CA GLN A 403 -11.12 -16.75 5.40
C GLN A 403 -10.21 -17.99 5.58
N ARG A 404 -9.61 -18.48 4.48
CA ARG A 404 -8.66 -19.60 4.55
C ARG A 404 -7.44 -19.27 5.40
N THR A 405 -6.91 -18.07 5.26
CA THR A 405 -5.68 -17.62 5.94
C THR A 405 -5.94 -17.37 7.42
N GLN A 406 -7.07 -16.73 7.73
CA GLN A 406 -7.59 -16.51 9.06
C GLN A 406 -7.72 -17.82 9.83
N GLN A 407 -8.36 -18.83 9.24
CA GLN A 407 -8.49 -20.15 9.87
C GLN A 407 -7.13 -20.80 10.14
N SER A 408 -6.17 -20.68 9.23
CA SER A 408 -4.81 -21.19 9.46
C SER A 408 -4.12 -20.48 10.63
N LEU A 409 -4.21 -19.14 10.71
CA LEU A 409 -3.62 -18.38 11.82
C LEU A 409 -4.20 -18.80 13.18
N GLN A 410 -5.52 -18.98 13.26
CA GLN A 410 -6.19 -19.48 14.46
C GLN A 410 -5.67 -20.88 14.83
N ASN A 411 -5.66 -21.80 13.87
CA ASN A 411 -5.16 -23.16 14.06
C ASN A 411 -3.67 -23.21 14.47
N TRP A 412 -2.86 -22.23 14.04
CA TRP A 412 -1.46 -22.14 14.44
C TRP A 412 -1.29 -21.67 15.89
N GLY A 413 -2.23 -20.87 16.41
CA GLY A 413 -2.26 -20.44 17.81
C GLY A 413 -2.88 -21.45 18.78
N GLU A 414 -3.63 -22.43 18.28
CA GLU A 414 -4.38 -23.39 19.10
C GLU A 414 -3.56 -24.56 19.65
N GLN A 415 -3.93 -25.00 20.85
CA GLN A 415 -3.46 -26.25 21.47
C GLN A 415 -4.54 -27.32 21.38
N ALA A 416 -4.13 -28.55 21.06
CA ALA A 416 -4.94 -29.74 21.20
C ALA A 416 -4.99 -30.21 22.67
N GLU A 417 -5.78 -31.25 22.96
CA GLU A 417 -5.86 -31.84 24.30
C GLU A 417 -4.46 -32.25 24.80
N GLY A 418 -4.10 -31.79 26.01
CA GLY A 418 -2.84 -32.16 26.67
C GLY A 418 -1.59 -31.38 26.22
N GLU A 419 -1.69 -30.04 26.12
CA GLU A 419 -0.59 -29.10 25.80
C GLU A 419 0.10 -29.28 24.43
N SER A 420 -0.36 -30.23 23.62
CA SER A 420 0.16 -30.45 22.26
C SER A 420 -0.34 -29.38 21.28
N LEU A 421 0.47 -29.02 20.27
CA LEU A 421 0.05 -28.05 19.25
C LEU A 421 -1.03 -28.65 18.35
N PHE A 422 -2.08 -27.88 18.03
CA PHE A 422 -3.14 -28.33 17.12
C PHE A 422 -2.59 -28.61 15.70
N VAL A 423 -1.71 -27.72 15.21
CA VAL A 423 -0.96 -27.89 13.96
C VAL A 423 0.52 -28.08 14.26
N SER A 424 1.16 -29.10 13.68
CA SER A 424 2.61 -29.33 13.84
C SER A 424 3.47 -28.20 13.23
N ASN A 425 4.72 -28.04 13.66
CA ASN A 425 5.62 -27.03 13.08
C ASN A 425 5.89 -27.29 11.59
N GLN A 426 6.13 -28.54 11.19
CA GLN A 426 6.36 -28.88 9.79
C GLN A 426 5.15 -28.53 8.90
N GLN A 427 3.93 -28.73 9.42
CA GLN A 427 2.72 -28.36 8.70
C GLN A 427 2.57 -26.84 8.61
N MET A 428 2.78 -26.10 9.70
CA MET A 428 2.74 -24.64 9.70
C MET A 428 3.78 -24.05 8.73
N ASP A 429 5.02 -24.56 8.75
CA ASP A 429 6.08 -24.10 7.85
C ASP A 429 5.63 -24.23 6.38
N TRP A 430 5.00 -25.35 6.00
CA TRP A 430 4.42 -25.52 4.67
C TRP A 430 3.25 -24.57 4.40
N GLU A 431 2.31 -24.43 5.34
CA GLU A 431 1.15 -23.54 5.18
C GLU A 431 1.57 -22.07 5.01
N LEU A 432 2.66 -21.62 5.66
CA LEU A 432 3.22 -20.29 5.46
C LEU A 432 3.69 -20.08 4.02
N TYR A 433 4.45 -21.01 3.45
CA TYR A 433 4.83 -20.96 2.03
C TYR A 433 3.63 -21.01 1.10
N ASP A 434 2.66 -21.81 1.47
CA ASP A 434 1.51 -22.10 0.64
C ASP A 434 0.52 -20.93 0.58
N LEU A 435 0.30 -20.26 1.70
CA LEU A 435 -0.60 -19.12 1.84
C LEU A 435 0.08 -17.79 1.55
N LEU A 436 1.39 -17.66 1.80
CA LEU A 436 2.09 -16.37 1.77
C LEU A 436 3.23 -16.30 0.73
N GLY A 437 3.55 -17.40 0.04
CA GLY A 437 4.72 -17.48 -0.85
C GLY A 437 4.49 -17.10 -2.32
N PHE A 438 3.47 -16.30 -2.66
CA PHE A 438 3.14 -16.00 -4.07
C PHE A 438 3.13 -14.50 -4.43
N GLY A 439 3.09 -13.61 -3.44
CA GLY A 439 3.06 -12.17 -3.64
C GLY A 439 3.02 -11.41 -2.30
N PRO A 440 3.15 -10.08 -2.31
CA PRO A 440 3.04 -9.28 -1.10
C PRO A 440 1.61 -9.34 -0.53
N LEU A 441 1.47 -9.40 0.79
CA LEU A 441 0.18 -9.27 1.44
C LEU A 441 -0.37 -7.85 1.25
N LEU A 442 -1.64 -7.77 0.82
CA LEU A 442 -2.34 -6.49 0.73
C LEU A 442 -2.60 -5.92 2.13
N PRO A 443 -2.38 -4.62 2.38
CA PRO A 443 -2.64 -4.00 3.68
C PRO A 443 -4.04 -4.25 4.22
N GLU A 444 -5.05 -4.27 3.35
CA GLU A 444 -6.45 -4.53 3.73
C GLU A 444 -6.63 -5.95 4.28
N ILE A 445 -5.90 -6.93 3.72
CA ILE A 445 -5.91 -8.31 4.21
C ILE A 445 -5.22 -8.39 5.56
N VAL A 446 -4.08 -7.70 5.73
CA VAL A 446 -3.34 -7.68 7.01
C VAL A 446 -4.21 -7.07 8.12
N GLU A 447 -4.84 -5.92 7.89
CA GLU A 447 -5.74 -5.27 8.85
C GLU A 447 -6.89 -6.21 9.26
N GLN A 448 -7.51 -6.89 8.30
CA GLN A 448 -8.59 -7.84 8.58
C GLN A 448 -8.12 -9.06 9.38
N LEU A 449 -6.92 -9.58 9.10
CA LEU A 449 -6.37 -10.74 9.81
C LEU A 449 -6.16 -10.39 11.29
N LEU A 450 -5.65 -9.20 11.58
CA LEU A 450 -5.43 -8.72 12.95
C LEU A 450 -6.75 -8.46 13.69
N ALA A 451 -7.72 -7.81 13.03
CA ALA A 451 -9.04 -7.56 13.63
C ALA A 451 -9.74 -8.86 14.07
N THR A 452 -9.44 -9.98 13.43
CA THR A 452 -9.94 -11.28 13.86
C THR A 452 -9.25 -11.78 15.13
N LEU A 453 -7.94 -11.55 15.24
CA LEU A 453 -7.16 -12.01 16.39
C LEU A 453 -7.60 -11.32 17.70
N GLU A 454 -8.26 -10.17 17.63
CA GLU A 454 -8.89 -9.52 18.79
C GLU A 454 -9.89 -10.41 19.53
N ALA A 455 -10.57 -11.31 18.82
CA ALA A 455 -11.51 -12.27 19.41
C ALA A 455 -10.83 -13.55 19.93
N SER A 456 -9.53 -13.72 19.69
CA SER A 456 -8.76 -14.89 20.12
C SER A 456 -8.26 -14.75 21.56
N SER A 457 -8.02 -15.88 22.23
CA SER A 457 -7.46 -15.84 23.59
C SER A 457 -6.01 -15.32 23.60
N GLU A 458 -5.60 -14.63 24.67
CA GLU A 458 -4.23 -14.15 24.83
C GLU A 458 -3.18 -15.25 24.62
N LEU A 459 -3.45 -16.46 25.15
CA LEU A 459 -2.56 -17.62 25.03
C LEU A 459 -2.38 -18.04 23.57
N ALA A 460 -3.45 -18.02 22.78
CA ALA A 460 -3.37 -18.37 21.36
C ALA A 460 -2.53 -17.37 20.56
N ILE A 461 -2.66 -16.07 20.86
CA ILE A 461 -1.87 -15.00 20.23
C ILE A 461 -0.39 -15.15 20.59
N GLU A 462 -0.08 -15.46 21.85
CA GLU A 462 1.29 -15.69 22.31
C GLU A 462 1.93 -16.92 21.63
N ILE A 463 1.20 -18.02 21.50
CA ILE A 463 1.65 -19.23 20.79
C ILE A 463 1.90 -18.93 19.32
N LEU A 464 0.95 -18.29 18.65
CA LEU A 464 1.06 -17.89 17.25
C LEU A 464 2.32 -17.04 17.03
N PHE A 465 2.53 -16.01 17.86
CA PHE A 465 3.70 -15.13 17.78
C PHE A 465 5.00 -15.91 17.89
N ARG A 466 5.16 -16.75 18.93
CA ARG A 466 6.39 -17.52 19.14
C ARG A 466 6.70 -18.48 17.98
N ARG A 467 5.66 -19.06 17.39
CA ARG A 467 5.81 -19.98 16.24
C ARG A 467 6.21 -19.23 14.97
N LEU A 468 5.58 -18.09 14.69
CA LEU A 468 5.98 -17.22 13.58
C LEU A 468 7.41 -16.69 13.76
N GLU A 469 7.79 -16.29 14.97
CA GLU A 469 9.14 -15.81 15.30
C GLU A 469 10.18 -16.92 15.07
N ASN A 470 9.88 -18.15 15.49
CA ASN A 470 10.73 -19.32 15.24
C ASN A 470 10.92 -19.58 13.74
N PHE A 471 9.82 -19.57 12.98
CA PHE A 471 9.87 -19.70 11.51
C PHE A 471 10.73 -18.59 10.88
N TYR A 472 10.51 -17.33 11.26
CA TYR A 472 11.24 -16.18 10.73
C TYR A 472 12.76 -16.33 10.91
N PHE A 473 13.22 -16.75 12.09
CA PHE A 473 14.65 -16.94 12.33
C PHE A 473 15.22 -18.10 11.52
N ARG A 474 14.54 -19.25 11.48
CA ARG A 474 14.93 -20.41 10.64
C ARG A 474 15.00 -20.05 9.15
N TRP A 475 14.03 -19.26 8.68
CA TRP A 475 14.00 -18.73 7.32
C TRP A 475 15.18 -17.78 7.05
N CYS A 476 15.51 -16.86 7.97
CA CYS A 476 16.66 -15.96 7.82
C CYS A 476 18.00 -16.69 7.72
N GLU A 477 18.11 -17.88 8.32
CA GLU A 477 19.30 -18.74 8.23
C GLU A 477 19.29 -19.67 7.00
N GLY A 478 18.31 -19.54 6.11
CA GLY A 478 18.23 -20.28 4.85
C GLY A 478 17.67 -21.70 4.97
N GLU A 479 17.17 -22.11 6.14
CA GLU A 479 16.79 -23.52 6.41
C GLU A 479 15.87 -24.13 5.35
N PHE A 480 14.92 -23.35 4.85
CA PHE A 480 13.91 -23.82 3.91
C PHE A 480 14.32 -23.74 2.44
N ILE A 481 15.15 -22.77 2.06
CA ILE A 481 15.57 -22.60 0.66
C ILE A 481 16.82 -23.42 0.33
N ASP A 482 17.70 -23.63 1.31
CA ASP A 482 18.95 -24.37 1.17
C ASP A 482 18.82 -25.85 1.53
N ALA A 483 17.62 -26.31 1.92
CA ALA A 483 17.36 -27.71 2.21
C ALA A 483 17.68 -28.64 1.02
N GLU A 484 18.39 -29.74 1.30
CA GLU A 484 18.87 -30.69 0.30
C GLU A 484 17.75 -31.52 -0.35
N THR A 485 16.72 -31.84 0.41
CA THR A 485 15.62 -32.69 -0.07
C THR A 485 14.46 -31.85 -0.61
N LEU A 486 13.80 -32.33 -1.66
CA LEU A 486 12.64 -31.66 -2.27
C LEU A 486 11.47 -31.46 -1.30
N GLU A 487 11.32 -32.34 -0.32
CA GLU A 487 10.24 -32.25 0.67
C GLU A 487 10.50 -31.16 1.71
N GLN A 488 11.77 -30.96 2.08
CA GLN A 488 12.19 -29.92 3.02
C GLN A 488 12.42 -28.57 2.33
N ASN A 489 12.70 -28.56 1.02
CA ASN A 489 12.84 -27.34 0.24
C ASN A 489 11.48 -26.74 -0.10
N LEU A 490 10.87 -26.05 0.88
CA LEU A 490 9.51 -25.53 0.80
C LEU A 490 9.34 -24.52 -0.35
N ALA A 491 10.36 -23.67 -0.57
CA ALA A 491 10.42 -22.73 -1.67
C ALA A 491 10.34 -23.43 -3.03
N HIS A 492 11.14 -24.49 -3.21
CA HIS A 492 11.14 -25.26 -4.45
C HIS A 492 9.82 -26.01 -4.66
N ARG A 493 9.30 -26.64 -3.60
CA ARG A 493 8.03 -27.36 -3.62
C ARG A 493 6.89 -26.45 -4.06
N LYS A 494 6.76 -25.27 -3.46
CA LYS A 494 5.72 -24.28 -3.81
C LYS A 494 5.92 -23.71 -5.21
N MET A 495 7.15 -23.36 -5.60
CA MET A 495 7.45 -22.94 -6.98
C MET A 495 7.01 -24.00 -8.00
N ARG A 496 7.30 -25.28 -7.78
CA ARG A 496 6.90 -26.37 -8.70
C ARG A 496 5.38 -26.48 -8.80
N GLN A 497 4.67 -26.34 -7.69
CA GLN A 497 3.21 -26.33 -7.66
C GLN A 497 2.63 -25.19 -8.52
N LEU A 498 3.15 -23.98 -8.38
CA LEU A 498 2.71 -22.81 -9.15
C LEU A 498 3.08 -22.95 -10.65
N LYS A 499 4.26 -23.49 -10.97
CA LYS A 499 4.69 -23.75 -12.35
C LYS A 499 3.81 -24.76 -13.08
N MET A 500 3.35 -25.82 -12.41
CA MET A 500 2.39 -26.77 -12.99
C MET A 500 1.07 -26.10 -13.41
N GLN A 501 0.78 -24.94 -12.82
CA GLN A 501 -0.42 -24.15 -13.09
C GLN A 501 -0.18 -23.00 -14.09
N LYS A 502 0.97 -23.01 -14.78
CA LYS A 502 1.42 -21.99 -15.73
C LYS A 502 1.74 -20.62 -15.10
N LEU A 503 1.90 -20.53 -13.77
CA LEU A 503 2.43 -19.34 -13.13
C LEU A 503 3.97 -19.40 -13.12
N VAL A 504 4.61 -18.42 -13.75
CA VAL A 504 6.08 -18.35 -13.81
C VAL A 504 6.57 -17.49 -12.64
N ILE A 505 6.98 -18.16 -11.57
CA ILE A 505 7.63 -17.55 -10.40
C ILE A 505 8.95 -18.27 -10.10
N GLY A 506 9.94 -17.53 -9.63
CA GLY A 506 11.23 -18.06 -9.20
C GLY A 506 11.21 -18.60 -7.77
N GLN A 507 12.06 -19.59 -7.47
CA GLN A 507 12.18 -20.16 -6.12
C GLN A 507 12.51 -19.10 -5.06
N ARG A 508 13.47 -18.19 -5.35
CA ARG A 508 13.83 -17.10 -4.42
C ARG A 508 12.69 -16.11 -4.19
N GLN A 509 11.85 -15.88 -5.19
CA GLN A 509 10.70 -14.98 -5.05
C GLN A 509 9.67 -15.61 -4.11
N VAL A 510 9.40 -16.90 -4.25
CA VAL A 510 8.51 -17.65 -3.36
C VAL A 510 8.99 -17.60 -1.90
N ASP A 511 10.29 -17.87 -1.70
CA ASP A 511 10.94 -17.82 -0.40
C ASP A 511 10.87 -16.42 0.23
N LEU A 512 11.17 -15.37 -0.55
CA LEU A 512 11.06 -13.98 -0.10
C LEU A 512 9.65 -13.61 0.32
N TYR A 513 8.63 -13.92 -0.48
CA TYR A 513 7.26 -13.58 -0.12
C TYR A 513 6.81 -14.30 1.14
N ALA A 514 7.14 -15.59 1.29
CA ALA A 514 6.83 -16.32 2.52
C ALA A 514 7.47 -15.67 3.76
N GLY A 515 8.76 -15.31 3.67
CA GLY A 515 9.50 -14.67 4.75
C GLY A 515 9.06 -13.23 5.05
N LEU A 516 8.93 -12.37 4.04
CA LEU A 516 8.53 -10.97 4.21
C LEU A 516 7.09 -10.84 4.69
N ASN A 517 6.17 -11.68 4.22
CA ASN A 517 4.80 -11.67 4.73
C ASN A 517 4.73 -12.17 6.18
N SER A 518 5.53 -13.18 6.54
CA SER A 518 5.69 -13.59 7.95
C SER A 518 6.28 -12.47 8.81
N PHE A 519 7.23 -11.71 8.25
CA PHE A 519 7.82 -10.54 8.90
C PHE A 519 6.78 -9.43 9.15
N ILE A 520 5.91 -9.15 8.17
CA ILE A 520 4.79 -8.21 8.33
C ILE A 520 3.84 -8.66 9.45
N LEU A 521 3.45 -9.94 9.47
CA LEU A 521 2.58 -10.47 10.53
C LEU A 521 3.21 -10.33 11.91
N LEU A 522 4.53 -10.53 12.04
CA LEU A 522 5.25 -10.33 13.31
C LEU A 522 5.30 -8.87 13.74
N LEU A 523 5.52 -7.93 12.81
CA LEU A 523 5.51 -6.49 13.10
C LEU A 523 4.13 -6.04 13.60
N GLU A 524 3.08 -6.53 12.96
CA GLU A 524 1.71 -6.17 13.32
C GLU A 524 1.25 -6.82 14.63
N LEU A 525 1.59 -8.10 14.87
CA LEU A 525 1.36 -8.75 16.17
C LEU A 525 2.10 -8.02 17.30
N HIS A 526 3.33 -7.56 17.02
CA HIS A 526 4.07 -6.73 17.95
C HIS A 526 3.35 -5.41 18.24
N ARG A 527 2.93 -4.67 17.21
CA ARG A 527 2.21 -3.40 17.37
C ARG A 527 0.91 -3.58 18.14
N TYR A 528 0.13 -4.62 17.80
CA TYR A 528 -1.09 -4.99 18.51
C TYR A 528 -0.81 -5.25 20.00
N ALA A 529 0.22 -6.04 20.31
CA ALA A 529 0.59 -6.34 21.69
C ALA A 529 1.07 -5.10 22.47
N GLN A 530 1.77 -4.15 21.83
CA GLN A 530 2.21 -2.92 22.50
C GLN A 530 1.05 -2.00 22.89
N ALA A 531 -0.11 -2.13 22.24
CA ALA A 531 -1.33 -1.39 22.59
C ALA A 531 -2.14 -2.05 23.72
N GLN A 532 -1.79 -3.28 24.13
CA GLN A 532 -2.56 -4.08 25.10
C GLN A 532 -1.73 -4.33 26.36
N ASP A 533 -2.16 -3.80 27.51
CA ASP A 533 -1.39 -3.87 28.78
C ASP A 533 -0.95 -5.31 29.15
N GLN A 534 -1.81 -6.31 28.90
CA GLN A 534 -1.55 -7.72 29.25
C GLN A 534 -0.57 -8.43 28.31
N LEU A 535 -0.54 -8.05 27.02
CA LEU A 535 0.33 -8.66 26.01
C LEU A 535 1.66 -7.92 25.87
N ARG A 536 1.71 -6.65 26.27
CA ARG A 536 2.86 -5.78 26.15
C ARG A 536 4.13 -6.37 26.77
N GLU A 537 4.01 -7.10 27.89
CA GLU A 537 5.17 -7.73 28.55
C GLU A 537 5.59 -9.08 27.92
N LYS A 538 4.70 -9.70 27.12
CA LYS A 538 4.90 -11.06 26.59
C LYS A 538 5.41 -11.06 25.15
N ILE A 539 4.95 -10.11 24.33
CA ILE A 539 5.20 -10.09 22.89
C ILE A 539 6.08 -8.90 22.51
N PHE A 540 7.32 -9.21 22.15
CA PHE A 540 8.28 -8.26 21.62
C PHE A 540 9.01 -8.89 20.44
N PHE A 541 8.93 -8.23 19.29
CA PHE A 541 9.62 -8.68 18.11
C PHE A 541 10.88 -7.85 17.86
N TYR A 542 12.02 -8.54 17.89
CA TYR A 542 13.31 -7.96 17.54
C TYR A 542 13.78 -8.64 16.25
N PRO A 543 13.65 -8.00 15.07
CA PRO A 543 14.09 -8.56 13.79
C PRO A 543 15.55 -9.05 13.83
N CYS A 544 16.44 -8.30 14.47
CA CYS A 544 17.84 -8.68 14.65
C CYS A 544 18.08 -9.70 15.78
N GLY A 545 17.04 -10.19 16.46
CA GLY A 545 17.15 -11.04 17.66
C GLY A 545 17.37 -10.25 18.95
N ARG A 546 17.32 -10.94 20.10
CA ARG A 546 17.54 -10.32 21.42
C ARG A 546 19.04 -10.40 21.76
N GLN A 547 19.61 -9.41 22.44
CA GLN A 547 21.06 -9.32 22.69
C GLN A 547 21.70 -10.60 23.27
N ASN A 548 20.95 -11.32 24.11
CA ASN A 548 21.42 -12.55 24.76
C ASN A 548 20.97 -13.84 24.05
N LEU A 549 20.22 -13.72 22.95
CA LEU A 549 19.61 -14.84 22.25
C LEU A 549 19.43 -14.51 20.75
N ASN A 550 20.26 -15.17 19.92
CA ASN A 550 20.15 -15.12 18.45
C ASN A 550 20.29 -13.70 17.84
N PHE A 551 21.12 -12.84 18.46
CA PHE A 551 21.38 -11.49 17.95
C PHE A 551 22.32 -11.50 16.74
N ASP A 552 21.87 -10.92 15.64
CA ASP A 552 22.65 -10.64 14.44
C ASP A 552 22.34 -9.22 13.92
N PRO A 553 23.26 -8.26 14.04
CA PRO A 553 23.02 -6.89 13.62
C PRO A 553 22.80 -6.77 12.11
N ALA A 554 23.37 -7.66 11.29
CA ALA A 554 23.30 -7.57 9.83
C ALA A 554 22.09 -8.30 9.24
N ARG A 555 21.24 -8.94 10.04
CA ARG A 555 20.11 -9.75 9.56
C ARG A 555 19.16 -8.95 8.67
N VAL A 556 18.72 -7.77 9.12
CA VAL A 556 17.81 -6.92 8.35
C VAL A 556 18.47 -6.37 7.09
N LEU A 557 19.76 -5.99 7.15
CA LEU A 557 20.50 -5.55 5.96
C LEU A 557 20.64 -6.67 4.91
N ARG A 558 20.91 -7.90 5.34
CA ARG A 558 20.94 -9.07 4.44
C ARG A 558 19.57 -9.33 3.83
N LEU A 559 18.50 -9.17 4.60
CA LEU A 559 17.14 -9.33 4.11
C LEU A 559 16.77 -8.26 3.08
N ILE A 560 17.15 -6.99 3.30
CA ILE A 560 17.02 -5.91 2.30
C ILE A 560 17.79 -6.27 1.04
N GLY A 561 19.06 -6.70 1.18
CA GLY A 561 19.90 -7.13 0.07
C GLY A 561 19.32 -8.31 -0.71
N TYR A 562 18.77 -9.29 0.00
CA TYR A 562 18.14 -10.46 -0.58
C TYR A 562 16.88 -10.09 -1.37
N SER A 563 16.07 -9.17 -0.86
CA SER A 563 14.84 -8.69 -1.52
C SER A 563 15.07 -8.09 -2.91
N HIS A 564 16.28 -7.57 -3.18
CA HIS A 564 16.64 -7.07 -4.51
C HIS A 564 16.58 -8.12 -5.63
N CYS A 565 16.47 -9.41 -5.31
CA CYS A 565 16.23 -10.46 -6.28
C CYS A 565 14.83 -10.38 -6.95
N ILE A 566 13.86 -9.72 -6.31
CA ILE A 566 12.55 -9.44 -6.92
C ILE A 566 12.65 -8.17 -7.76
N GLU A 567 13.05 -7.08 -7.11
CA GLU A 567 13.23 -5.77 -7.73
C GLU A 567 14.02 -4.83 -6.79
N PRO A 568 14.63 -3.74 -7.30
CA PRO A 568 15.24 -2.73 -6.44
C PRO A 568 14.24 -2.21 -5.40
N GLN A 569 14.62 -2.07 -4.13
CA GLN A 569 13.72 -1.62 -3.04
C GLN A 569 12.49 -2.52 -2.77
N ALA A 570 12.46 -3.79 -3.19
CA ALA A 570 11.33 -4.69 -2.91
C ALA A 570 10.94 -4.76 -1.43
N PHE A 571 11.92 -4.73 -0.52
CA PHE A 571 11.68 -4.64 0.92
C PHE A 571 10.86 -3.41 1.31
N VAL A 572 11.18 -2.25 0.75
CA VAL A 572 10.50 -0.98 1.05
C VAL A 572 9.05 -1.02 0.57
N HIS A 573 8.77 -1.51 -0.64
CA HIS A 573 7.36 -1.59 -1.11
C HIS A 573 6.55 -2.66 -0.37
N THR A 574 7.19 -3.74 0.08
CA THR A 574 6.48 -4.85 0.73
C THR A 574 6.27 -4.58 2.22
N VAL A 575 7.31 -4.11 2.91
CA VAL A 575 7.35 -4.02 4.38
C VAL A 575 7.30 -2.57 4.87
N GLY A 576 7.62 -1.59 4.02
CA GLY A 576 7.85 -0.20 4.43
C GLY A 576 6.70 0.45 5.20
N SER A 577 5.45 0.15 4.84
CA SER A 577 4.25 0.66 5.54
C SER A 577 4.06 0.08 6.96
N TYR A 578 4.81 -0.96 7.32
CA TYR A 578 4.67 -1.68 8.59
C TYR A 578 5.84 -1.42 9.55
N LEU A 579 6.80 -0.55 9.20
CA LEU A 579 7.99 -0.29 10.00
C LEU A 579 7.77 0.71 11.16
N GLN A 580 6.58 1.29 11.29
CA GLN A 580 6.26 2.15 12.42
C GLN A 580 6.39 1.37 13.74
N GLY A 581 7.12 1.96 14.70
CA GLY A 581 7.35 1.39 16.03
C GLY A 581 8.31 0.19 16.07
N ILE A 582 9.04 -0.11 14.99
CA ILE A 582 9.91 -1.29 14.92
C ILE A 582 11.12 -1.22 15.86
N TYR A 583 11.54 -2.37 16.41
CA TYR A 583 12.73 -2.48 17.26
C TYR A 583 13.97 -2.96 16.49
N LEU A 584 14.74 -2.00 15.97
CA LEU A 584 15.98 -2.21 15.20
C LEU A 584 17.22 -1.73 15.97
N ASN A 585 17.18 -1.79 17.29
CA ASN A 585 18.31 -1.41 18.15
C ASN A 585 19.56 -2.23 17.80
N ARG A 586 20.69 -1.53 17.63
CA ARG A 586 21.99 -2.10 17.21
C ARG A 586 22.00 -2.77 15.83
N ALA A 587 20.97 -2.59 15.01
CA ALA A 587 20.97 -3.11 13.65
C ALA A 587 22.06 -2.43 12.79
N ASP A 588 22.69 -3.20 11.92
CA ASP A 588 23.46 -2.68 10.80
C ASP A 588 22.47 -2.32 9.68
N LEU A 589 22.37 -1.03 9.38
CA LEU A 589 21.51 -0.44 8.37
C LEU A 589 22.32 0.54 7.50
N ARG A 590 23.60 0.26 7.31
CA ARG A 590 24.50 1.13 6.56
C ARG A 590 24.08 1.22 5.10
N GLY A 591 24.01 2.45 4.59
CA GLY A 591 23.69 2.71 3.19
C GLY A 591 22.29 2.29 2.74
N VAL A 592 21.37 1.95 3.67
CA VAL A 592 19.99 1.58 3.30
C VAL A 592 19.27 2.76 2.66
N ASN A 593 18.28 2.45 1.82
CA ASN A 593 17.43 3.44 1.19
C ASN A 593 16.01 3.36 1.77
N PHE A 594 15.70 4.30 2.66
CA PHE A 594 14.46 4.44 3.41
C PHE A 594 13.80 5.81 3.15
N ILE A 595 13.90 6.31 1.90
CA ILE A 595 13.23 7.56 1.48
C ILE A 595 11.74 7.46 1.79
N GLY A 596 11.21 8.48 2.47
CA GLY A 596 9.77 8.64 2.70
C GLY A 596 9.13 7.60 3.62
N LEU A 597 9.92 6.73 4.26
CA LEU A 597 9.38 5.69 5.14
C LEU A 597 8.90 6.25 6.47
N ASP A 598 7.86 5.63 7.02
CA ASP A 598 7.41 5.88 8.38
C ASP A 598 8.15 4.95 9.35
N LEU A 599 9.07 5.55 10.11
CA LEU A 599 9.86 4.97 11.18
C LEU A 599 9.54 5.66 12.52
N SER A 600 8.39 6.34 12.61
CA SER A 600 7.98 7.02 13.83
C SER A 600 7.88 6.02 14.98
N GLN A 601 8.30 6.47 16.17
CA GLN A 601 8.35 5.66 17.40
C GLN A 601 9.25 4.40 17.31
N ALA A 602 10.04 4.21 16.26
CA ALA A 602 10.96 3.09 16.17
C ALA A 602 12.09 3.20 17.20
N ASP A 603 12.60 2.04 17.65
CA ASP A 603 13.85 1.96 18.42
C ASP A 603 15.00 1.63 17.49
N LEU A 604 15.81 2.64 17.16
CA LEU A 604 17.04 2.56 16.38
C LEU A 604 18.27 2.85 17.25
N SER A 605 18.16 2.66 18.57
CA SER A 605 19.24 2.95 19.51
C SER A 605 20.49 2.14 19.16
N SER A 606 21.62 2.83 19.05
CA SER A 606 22.93 2.25 18.68
C SER A 606 22.96 1.55 17.32
N ALA A 607 21.98 1.77 16.44
CA ALA A 607 22.00 1.25 15.07
C ALA A 607 23.06 1.97 14.23
N ASP A 608 23.62 1.27 13.24
CA ASP A 608 24.52 1.86 12.25
C ASP A 608 23.74 2.23 10.99
N LEU A 609 23.36 3.49 10.88
CA LEU A 609 22.69 4.12 9.74
C LEU A 609 23.66 4.98 8.91
N SER A 610 24.98 4.72 9.00
CA SER A 610 25.95 5.54 8.29
C SER A 610 25.74 5.47 6.78
N SER A 611 25.78 6.63 6.14
CA SER A 611 25.47 6.82 4.71
C SER A 611 24.05 6.39 4.29
N ALA A 612 23.11 6.17 5.22
CA ALA A 612 21.73 5.83 4.88
C ALA A 612 21.02 7.00 4.18
N ASN A 613 20.08 6.68 3.31
CA ASN A 613 19.22 7.64 2.64
C ASN A 613 17.82 7.65 3.27
N LEU A 614 17.51 8.71 4.00
CA LEU A 614 16.32 8.93 4.82
C LEU A 614 15.58 10.21 4.40
N ILE A 615 15.69 10.61 3.13
CA ILE A 615 15.03 11.83 2.63
C ILE A 615 13.52 11.74 2.86
N GLY A 616 12.94 12.73 3.51
CA GLY A 616 11.51 12.79 3.79
C GLY A 616 10.99 11.67 4.71
N ALA A 617 11.86 10.90 5.37
CA ALA A 617 11.43 9.87 6.30
C ALA A 617 10.77 10.48 7.54
N ASN A 618 9.73 9.84 8.06
CA ASN A 618 9.14 10.19 9.35
C ASN A 618 9.86 9.40 10.45
N LEU A 619 10.59 10.11 11.29
CA LEU A 619 11.33 9.65 12.47
C LEU A 619 10.80 10.33 13.75
N THR A 620 9.52 10.73 13.75
CA THR A 620 8.89 11.41 14.88
C THR A 620 8.88 10.50 16.11
N GLY A 621 9.44 10.97 17.22
CA GLY A 621 9.54 10.22 18.48
C GLY A 621 10.43 8.97 18.43
N THR A 622 11.23 8.79 17.38
CA THR A 622 12.16 7.67 17.25
C THR A 622 13.28 7.76 18.29
N SER A 623 13.69 6.62 18.85
CA SER A 623 14.91 6.53 19.66
C SER A 623 16.12 6.26 18.75
N LEU A 624 17.04 7.21 18.68
CA LEU A 624 18.30 7.16 17.94
C LEU A 624 19.50 7.27 18.90
N ILE A 625 19.31 6.91 20.17
CA ILE A 625 20.35 7.02 21.21
C ILE A 625 21.62 6.30 20.79
N GLY A 626 22.73 7.03 20.68
CA GLY A 626 24.03 6.50 20.28
C GLY A 626 24.08 5.91 18.85
N ALA A 627 23.09 6.18 18.01
CA ALA A 627 23.07 5.70 16.63
C ALA A 627 24.17 6.38 15.79
N ASN A 628 24.73 5.65 14.82
CA ASN A 628 25.66 6.19 13.85
C ASN A 628 24.92 6.61 12.58
N LEU A 629 24.73 7.90 12.37
CA LEU A 629 24.10 8.53 11.20
C LEU A 629 25.14 9.32 10.38
N SER A 630 26.43 9.02 10.53
CA SER A 630 27.47 9.76 9.82
C SER A 630 27.29 9.69 8.30
N ASN A 631 27.38 10.85 7.65
CA ASN A 631 27.13 11.04 6.22
C ASN A 631 25.72 10.60 5.73
N ALA A 632 24.75 10.36 6.61
CA ALA A 632 23.38 10.05 6.21
C ALA A 632 22.70 11.26 5.55
N ASN A 633 21.74 10.99 4.67
CA ASN A 633 20.90 12.02 4.06
C ASN A 633 19.50 12.02 4.69
N LEU A 634 19.25 12.97 5.58
CA LEU A 634 18.00 13.24 6.30
C LEU A 634 17.31 14.50 5.75
N SER A 635 17.53 14.85 4.48
CA SER A 635 16.91 16.05 3.91
C SER A 635 15.38 15.94 3.96
N ASP A 636 14.72 17.00 4.40
CA ASP A 636 13.26 17.08 4.57
C ASP A 636 12.66 16.01 5.51
N ALA A 637 13.47 15.33 6.33
CA ALA A 637 13.00 14.34 7.29
C ALA A 637 12.29 14.98 8.49
N GLU A 638 11.33 14.25 9.08
CA GLU A 638 10.58 14.66 10.27
C GLU A 638 11.13 13.94 11.50
N LEU A 639 11.89 14.60 12.36
CA LEU A 639 12.44 14.07 13.62
C LEU A 639 11.89 14.82 14.84
N ALA A 640 10.64 15.28 14.79
CA ALA A 640 10.04 15.96 15.94
C ALA A 640 10.04 15.02 17.15
N GLN A 641 10.44 15.51 18.32
CA GLN A 641 10.50 14.75 19.58
C GLN A 641 11.40 13.49 19.54
N ALA A 642 12.24 13.31 18.53
CA ALA A 642 13.18 12.21 18.48
C ALA A 642 14.25 12.33 19.58
N ASN A 643 14.73 11.20 20.10
CA ASN A 643 15.83 11.16 21.05
C ASN A 643 17.11 10.74 20.33
N LEU A 644 18.02 11.69 20.11
CA LEU A 644 19.32 11.49 19.46
C LEU A 644 20.47 11.51 20.46
N TRP A 645 20.25 11.38 21.77
CA TRP A 645 21.31 11.49 22.78
C TRP A 645 22.56 10.69 22.42
N GLY A 646 23.71 11.38 22.31
CA GLY A 646 25.01 10.77 21.96
C GLY A 646 25.12 10.20 20.54
N ALA A 647 24.19 10.47 19.63
CA ALA A 647 24.26 10.01 18.24
C ALA A 647 25.39 10.72 17.44
N ASN A 648 25.87 10.06 16.39
CA ASN A 648 26.86 10.63 15.46
C ASN A 648 26.19 11.03 14.13
N LEU A 649 26.03 12.33 13.89
CA LEU A 649 25.53 12.91 12.64
C LEU A 649 26.63 13.68 11.87
N ARG A 650 27.90 13.34 12.08
CA ARG A 650 29.02 14.01 11.41
C ARG A 650 28.87 13.91 9.89
N GLY A 651 28.94 15.05 9.21
CA GLY A 651 28.81 15.14 7.75
C GLY A 651 27.41 14.83 7.19
N ALA A 652 26.40 14.60 8.04
CA ALA A 652 25.04 14.33 7.59
C ALA A 652 24.39 15.56 6.93
N SER A 653 23.45 15.33 6.02
CA SER A 653 22.58 16.37 5.45
C SER A 653 21.23 16.35 6.13
N LEU A 654 20.85 17.43 6.80
CA LEU A 654 19.52 17.64 7.39
C LEU A 654 18.80 18.84 6.77
N ARG A 655 19.12 19.17 5.50
CA ARG A 655 18.53 20.30 4.79
C ARG A 655 17.00 20.21 4.85
N GLY A 656 16.34 21.26 5.35
CA GLY A 656 14.86 21.31 5.45
C GLY A 656 14.23 20.39 6.49
N ALA A 657 15.01 19.59 7.24
CA ALA A 657 14.48 18.68 8.24
C ALA A 657 13.86 19.41 9.44
N SER A 658 12.94 18.74 10.14
CA SER A 658 12.31 19.23 11.38
C SER A 658 12.72 18.40 12.58
N LEU A 659 13.47 18.99 13.51
CA LEU A 659 13.90 18.42 14.79
C LEU A 659 13.29 19.21 15.96
N SER A 660 12.04 19.62 15.81
CA SER A 660 11.36 20.41 16.84
C SER A 660 11.20 19.59 18.12
N GLN A 661 11.59 20.14 19.26
CA GLN A 661 11.56 19.47 20.57
C GLN A 661 12.35 18.15 20.64
N ALA A 662 13.29 17.90 19.73
CA ALA A 662 14.16 16.74 19.80
C ALA A 662 15.24 16.90 20.89
N ASP A 663 15.71 15.78 21.43
CA ASP A 663 16.88 15.72 22.31
C ASP A 663 18.13 15.40 21.47
N LEU A 664 19.01 16.37 21.31
CA LEU A 664 20.30 16.27 20.64
C LEU A 664 21.47 16.48 21.61
N SER A 665 21.26 16.27 22.90
CA SER A 665 22.31 16.48 23.89
C SER A 665 23.52 15.55 23.62
N GLY A 666 24.71 16.14 23.59
CA GLY A 666 25.97 15.44 23.30
C GLY A 666 26.12 14.87 21.88
N VAL A 667 25.29 15.26 20.92
CA VAL A 667 25.37 14.78 19.52
C VAL A 667 26.59 15.34 18.78
N ASP A 668 27.23 14.54 17.92
CA ASP A 668 28.23 15.04 16.96
C ASP A 668 27.59 15.42 15.62
N LEU A 669 27.40 16.72 15.38
CA LEU A 669 26.95 17.34 14.13
C LEU A 669 28.10 18.03 13.36
N GLY A 670 29.35 17.69 13.64
CA GLY A 670 30.51 18.31 13.00
C GLY A 670 30.46 18.23 11.47
N ASN A 671 30.73 19.35 10.79
CA ASN A 671 30.68 19.47 9.33
C ASN A 671 29.35 19.06 8.67
N SER A 672 28.24 19.07 9.40
CA SER A 672 26.91 18.75 8.86
C SER A 672 26.30 19.90 8.04
N TYR A 673 25.30 19.58 7.21
CA TYR A 673 24.53 20.54 6.41
C TYR A 673 23.12 20.71 6.98
N LEU A 674 22.89 21.82 7.67
CA LEU A 674 21.68 22.16 8.44
C LEU A 674 20.90 23.33 7.81
N ILE A 675 20.92 23.42 6.47
CA ILE A 675 20.33 24.55 5.75
C ILE A 675 18.81 24.50 5.88
N ARG A 676 18.21 25.57 6.42
CA ARG A 676 16.76 25.70 6.67
C ARG A 676 16.18 24.59 7.56
N THR A 677 16.99 23.98 8.40
CA THR A 677 16.55 22.99 9.39
C THR A 677 15.83 23.68 10.56
N SER A 678 14.82 23.05 11.13
CA SER A 678 14.13 23.53 12.34
C SER A 678 14.56 22.74 13.57
N PHE A 679 15.05 23.43 14.60
CA PHE A 679 15.40 22.93 15.94
C PHE A 679 14.59 23.67 17.02
N ARG A 680 13.38 24.10 16.70
CA ARG A 680 12.55 24.90 17.62
C ARG A 680 12.35 24.17 18.95
N GLY A 681 12.79 24.78 20.05
CA GLY A 681 12.68 24.21 21.39
C GLY A 681 13.42 22.89 21.60
N ALA A 682 14.39 22.55 20.74
CA ALA A 682 15.21 21.34 20.91
C ALA A 682 16.25 21.52 22.03
N ASP A 683 16.67 20.41 22.64
CA ASP A 683 17.85 20.37 23.51
C ASP A 683 19.08 20.03 22.66
N LEU A 684 20.03 20.94 22.61
CA LEU A 684 21.31 20.88 21.90
C LEU A 684 22.47 21.10 22.88
N SER A 685 22.26 20.80 24.17
CA SER A 685 23.32 20.94 25.19
C SER A 685 24.52 20.06 24.85
N ASP A 686 25.72 20.60 25.01
CA ASP A 686 27.00 19.94 24.73
C ASP A 686 27.15 19.38 23.29
N VAL A 687 26.32 19.84 22.34
CA VAL A 687 26.38 19.40 20.94
C VAL A 687 27.67 19.87 20.26
N ASN A 688 28.26 19.04 19.39
CA ASN A 688 29.35 19.45 18.52
C ASN A 688 28.84 19.88 17.14
N LEU A 689 28.83 21.18 16.87
CA LEU A 689 28.47 21.80 15.59
C LEU A 689 29.70 22.38 14.86
N SER A 690 30.92 21.97 15.22
CA SER A 690 32.13 22.53 14.63
C SER A 690 32.16 22.38 13.10
N GLY A 691 32.39 23.49 12.40
CA GLY A 691 32.40 23.56 10.93
C GLY A 691 31.06 23.31 10.24
N ALA A 692 29.94 23.20 10.97
CA ALA A 692 28.63 22.95 10.38
C ALA A 692 28.08 24.15 9.59
N VAL A 693 27.23 23.87 8.59
CA VAL A 693 26.58 24.88 7.73
C VAL A 693 25.12 25.02 8.12
N LEU A 694 24.77 26.10 8.84
CA LEU A 694 23.45 26.36 9.43
C LEU A 694 22.73 27.56 8.79
N TRP A 695 22.78 27.71 7.46
CA TRP A 695 22.15 28.85 6.79
C TRP A 695 20.63 28.81 6.95
N GLY A 696 20.06 29.86 7.56
CA GLY A 696 18.62 30.01 7.68
C GLY A 696 17.97 29.00 8.63
N VAL A 697 18.75 28.40 9.53
CA VAL A 697 18.26 27.47 10.55
C VAL A 697 17.31 28.19 11.52
N VAL A 698 16.33 27.46 12.06
CA VAL A 698 15.42 27.96 13.11
C VAL A 698 15.76 27.28 14.44
N LEU A 699 16.34 28.03 15.37
CA LEU A 699 16.78 27.60 16.71
C LEU A 699 16.02 28.35 17.81
N SER A 700 14.86 28.92 17.52
CA SER A 700 14.12 29.75 18.47
C SER A 700 13.75 28.95 19.72
N GLY A 701 14.15 29.45 20.90
CA GLY A 701 13.92 28.80 22.20
C GLY A 701 14.71 27.51 22.44
N ALA A 702 15.72 27.20 21.63
CA ALA A 702 16.54 26.00 21.82
C ALA A 702 17.57 26.15 22.96
N ASN A 703 17.97 25.03 23.56
CA ASN A 703 19.04 24.99 24.57
C ASN A 703 20.37 24.58 23.91
N LEU A 704 21.33 25.48 23.76
CA LEU A 704 22.67 25.22 23.24
C LEU A 704 23.76 25.42 24.32
N ASN A 705 23.44 25.18 25.58
CA ASN A 705 24.42 25.34 26.67
C ASN A 705 25.61 24.38 26.47
N GLY A 706 26.84 24.88 26.65
CA GLY A 706 28.07 24.09 26.47
C GLY A 706 28.38 23.66 25.03
N ALA A 707 27.56 24.06 24.05
CA ALA A 707 27.72 23.64 22.66
C ALA A 707 29.04 24.13 22.02
N ASN A 708 29.61 23.33 21.14
CA ASN A 708 30.79 23.67 20.35
C ASN A 708 30.40 24.07 18.92
N LEU A 709 30.43 25.36 18.60
CA LEU A 709 30.12 25.92 17.27
C LEU A 709 31.36 26.51 16.59
N ILE A 710 32.57 26.03 16.90
CA ILE A 710 33.81 26.54 16.32
C ILE A 710 33.72 26.53 14.78
N ARG A 711 33.93 27.68 14.15
CA ARG A 711 33.87 27.87 12.68
C ARG A 711 32.54 27.47 12.02
N ALA A 712 31.45 27.40 12.78
CA ALA A 712 30.12 27.16 12.23
C ALA A 712 29.58 28.39 11.48
N SER A 713 28.72 28.17 10.48
CA SER A 713 28.08 29.25 9.70
C SER A 713 26.58 29.32 9.96
N LEU A 714 26.15 30.21 10.85
CA LEU A 714 24.77 30.52 11.24
C LEU A 714 24.22 31.77 10.53
N ASN A 715 24.62 32.01 9.29
CA ASN A 715 24.15 33.17 8.53
C ASN A 715 22.62 33.12 8.37
N GLY A 716 21.93 34.23 8.57
CA GLY A 716 20.47 34.33 8.46
C GLY A 716 19.68 33.45 9.42
N ALA A 717 20.32 32.85 10.43
CA ALA A 717 19.68 31.97 11.39
C ALA A 717 18.72 32.73 12.31
N ASN A 718 17.62 32.09 12.72
CA ASN A 718 16.77 32.58 13.79
C ASN A 718 17.08 31.85 15.10
N ILE A 719 17.88 32.44 15.98
CA ILE A 719 18.25 31.87 17.29
C ILE A 719 17.57 32.60 18.44
N SER A 720 16.44 33.30 18.19
CA SER A 720 15.80 34.14 19.21
C SER A 720 15.37 33.35 20.45
N GLY A 721 15.68 33.86 21.64
CA GLY A 721 15.34 33.24 22.93
C GLY A 721 16.09 31.94 23.22
N ALA A 722 17.12 31.60 22.44
CA ALA A 722 17.96 30.43 22.71
C ALA A 722 18.94 30.70 23.87
N SER A 723 19.37 29.63 24.54
CA SER A 723 20.43 29.70 25.55
C SER A 723 21.73 29.17 24.96
N LEU A 724 22.81 29.95 25.00
CA LEU A 724 24.16 29.60 24.54
C LEU A 724 25.16 29.62 25.70
N SER A 725 24.68 29.47 26.94
CA SER A 725 25.52 29.63 28.13
C SER A 725 26.69 28.64 28.11
N GLY A 726 27.92 29.13 28.27
CA GLY A 726 29.11 28.28 28.23
C GLY A 726 29.49 27.75 26.83
N ALA A 727 28.83 28.20 25.75
CA ALA A 727 29.10 27.71 24.40
C ALA A 727 30.40 28.29 23.83
N ASN A 728 31.04 27.54 22.93
CA ASN A 728 32.21 28.01 22.17
C ASN A 728 31.81 28.38 20.74
N LEU A 729 31.80 29.67 20.43
CA LEU A 729 31.46 30.24 19.13
C LEU A 729 32.68 30.69 18.32
N SER A 730 33.90 30.25 18.70
CA SER A 730 35.14 30.79 18.13
C SER A 730 35.19 30.68 16.60
N GLY A 731 35.40 31.81 15.93
CA GLY A 731 35.50 31.91 14.47
C GLY A 731 34.20 31.60 13.71
N SER A 732 33.06 31.53 14.39
CA SER A 732 31.75 31.30 13.75
C SER A 732 31.20 32.57 13.07
N SER A 733 30.20 32.40 12.21
CA SER A 733 29.56 33.50 11.48
C SER A 733 28.07 33.53 11.73
N PHE A 734 27.57 34.67 12.22
CA PHE A 734 26.17 34.96 12.54
C PHE A 734 25.62 36.09 11.66
N ARG A 735 26.10 36.23 10.42
CA ARG A 735 25.72 37.37 9.57
C ARG A 735 24.21 37.40 9.34
N SER A 736 23.59 38.55 9.59
CA SER A 736 22.14 38.73 9.46
C SER A 736 21.30 37.76 10.31
N ALA A 737 21.86 37.16 11.36
CA ALA A 737 21.13 36.28 12.27
C ALA A 737 20.27 37.09 13.25
N ASN A 738 19.19 36.47 13.75
CA ASN A 738 18.35 37.04 14.81
C ASN A 738 18.75 36.45 16.17
N LEU A 739 19.42 37.25 17.01
CA LEU A 739 19.83 36.90 18.37
C LEU A 739 18.94 37.55 19.44
N THR A 740 17.71 37.93 19.09
CA THR A 740 16.82 38.60 20.05
C THR A 740 16.60 37.73 21.30
N GLY A 741 16.88 38.25 22.49
CA GLY A 741 16.63 37.54 23.76
C GLY A 741 17.57 36.37 24.05
N VAL A 742 18.72 36.27 23.37
CA VAL A 742 19.66 35.15 23.55
C VAL A 742 20.47 35.29 24.84
N ASN A 743 20.65 34.18 25.56
CA ASN A 743 21.58 34.11 26.70
C ASN A 743 22.99 33.72 26.24
N LEU A 744 23.96 34.61 26.42
CA LEU A 744 25.36 34.48 26.06
C LEU A 744 26.30 34.41 27.29
N CYS A 745 25.80 34.22 28.51
CA CYS A 745 26.63 34.10 29.71
C CYS A 745 27.76 33.06 29.55
N ASN A 746 28.99 33.41 29.93
CA ASN A 746 30.19 32.58 29.79
C ASN A 746 30.42 32.02 28.36
N THR A 747 29.98 32.73 27.31
CA THR A 747 30.16 32.29 25.91
C THR A 747 31.49 32.79 25.35
N ASP A 748 32.18 31.95 24.58
CA ASP A 748 33.39 32.33 23.86
C ASP A 748 33.07 32.82 22.44
N LEU A 749 33.10 34.14 22.20
CA LEU A 749 32.83 34.77 20.90
C LEU A 749 34.13 35.17 20.17
N PHE A 750 35.26 34.52 20.47
CA PHE A 750 36.54 34.86 19.84
C PHE A 750 36.46 34.85 18.31
N GLN A 751 36.78 35.96 17.65
CA GLN A 751 36.72 36.10 16.18
C GLN A 751 35.36 35.82 15.52
N VAL A 752 34.25 35.92 16.26
CA VAL A 752 32.90 35.77 15.69
C VAL A 752 32.58 36.89 14.67
N ASN A 753 31.76 36.60 13.66
CA ASN A 753 31.24 37.62 12.75
C ASN A 753 29.75 37.90 13.00
N LEU A 754 29.41 39.10 13.47
CA LEU A 754 28.06 39.55 13.81
C LEU A 754 27.46 40.55 12.81
N SER A 755 28.03 40.67 11.61
CA SER A 755 27.59 41.69 10.62
C SER A 755 26.10 41.56 10.28
N GLY A 756 25.31 42.61 10.52
CA GLY A 756 23.88 42.63 10.23
C GLY A 756 23.01 41.86 11.22
N ALA A 757 23.60 41.25 12.25
CA ALA A 757 22.87 40.45 13.24
C ALA A 757 22.01 41.34 14.16
N ASN A 758 20.87 40.86 14.62
CA ASN A 758 20.00 41.57 15.57
C ASN A 758 20.29 41.12 17.01
N LEU A 759 20.79 42.03 17.86
CA LEU A 759 21.23 41.75 19.23
C LEU A 759 20.25 42.27 20.31
N ALA A 760 18.98 42.52 19.95
CA ALA A 760 18.01 43.07 20.89
C ALA A 760 17.80 42.17 22.13
N GLY A 761 18.00 42.71 23.33
CA GLY A 761 17.67 42.00 24.57
C GLY A 761 18.52 40.76 24.86
N ILE A 762 19.72 40.65 24.29
CA ILE A 762 20.69 39.63 24.70
C ILE A 762 21.07 39.77 26.18
N ILE A 763 21.47 38.66 26.80
CA ILE A 763 21.96 38.57 28.17
C ILE A 763 23.42 38.10 28.11
N TRP A 764 24.33 38.75 28.83
CA TRP A 764 25.75 38.37 28.92
C TRP A 764 26.31 38.74 30.30
N ASP A 765 27.49 38.22 30.63
CA ASP A 765 28.21 38.46 31.89
C ASP A 765 29.69 38.81 31.66
N ASP A 766 30.44 39.04 32.74
CA ASP A 766 31.86 39.39 32.69
C ASP A 766 32.76 38.24 32.17
N GLU A 767 32.27 36.99 32.19
CA GLU A 767 32.97 35.82 31.68
C GLU A 767 32.81 35.66 30.16
N THR A 768 31.89 36.40 29.54
CA THR A 768 31.63 36.37 28.10
C THR A 768 32.80 37.00 27.32
N LYS A 769 33.45 36.23 26.45
CA LYS A 769 34.65 36.68 25.71
C LYS A 769 34.29 37.27 24.35
N TRP A 770 34.59 38.54 24.13
CA TRP A 770 34.31 39.25 22.87
C TRP A 770 35.53 39.50 21.97
N GLU A 771 36.70 38.95 22.34
CA GLU A 771 37.98 39.29 21.69
C GLU A 771 37.97 38.99 20.18
N GLY A 772 38.26 40.02 19.38
CA GLY A 772 38.33 39.88 17.92
C GLY A 772 36.98 39.71 17.21
N ALA A 773 35.85 39.85 17.90
CA ALA A 773 34.52 39.89 17.28
C ALA A 773 34.43 40.99 16.21
N LYS A 774 33.80 40.70 15.07
CA LYS A 774 33.75 41.56 13.87
C LYS A 774 32.31 41.88 13.48
N GLY A 775 32.08 43.03 12.84
CA GLY A 775 30.79 43.36 12.23
C GLY A 775 29.75 43.91 13.21
N LEU A 776 30.15 44.27 14.43
CA LEU A 776 29.27 44.89 15.43
C LEU A 776 28.77 46.27 14.96
N GLU A 777 29.59 46.98 14.20
CA GLU A 777 29.25 48.25 13.56
C GLU A 777 28.14 48.14 12.50
N LEU A 778 27.91 46.93 11.98
CA LEU A 778 26.84 46.60 11.05
C LEU A 778 25.66 45.89 11.74
N ALA A 779 25.78 45.55 13.02
CA ALA A 779 24.72 44.87 13.77
C ALA A 779 23.57 45.82 14.10
N ARG A 780 22.38 45.24 14.34
CA ARG A 780 21.13 45.94 14.62
C ARG A 780 20.76 45.79 16.09
N ASN A 781 20.17 46.82 16.68
CA ASN A 781 19.66 46.83 18.07
C ASN A 781 20.71 46.38 19.11
N VAL A 782 21.96 46.79 18.93
CA VAL A 782 23.05 46.49 19.88
C VAL A 782 22.78 47.23 21.20
N PRO A 783 22.78 46.55 22.37
CA PRO A 783 22.60 47.21 23.65
C PRO A 783 23.68 48.28 23.93
N GLU A 784 23.28 49.44 24.46
CA GLU A 784 24.22 50.54 24.77
C GLU A 784 25.32 50.12 25.75
N ALA A 785 24.99 49.28 26.74
CA ALA A 785 25.96 48.75 27.71
C ALA A 785 27.07 47.93 27.04
N LEU A 786 26.74 47.14 26.00
CA LEU A 786 27.73 46.37 25.25
C LEU A 786 28.62 47.26 24.40
N GLN A 787 28.05 48.31 23.78
CA GLN A 787 28.84 49.31 23.04
C GLN A 787 29.85 50.01 23.96
N GLY A 788 29.44 50.34 25.19
CA GLY A 788 30.31 50.92 26.21
C GLY A 788 31.42 49.98 26.67
N GLN A 789 31.12 48.70 26.88
CA GLN A 789 32.11 47.69 27.29
C GLN A 789 33.20 47.49 26.23
N LEU A 790 32.82 47.42 24.95
CA LEU A 790 33.75 47.16 23.86
C LEU A 790 34.57 48.40 23.44
N SER A 791 34.06 49.60 23.70
CA SER A 791 34.81 50.85 23.46
C SER A 791 35.82 51.18 24.55
N ASN A 792 35.60 50.72 25.78
CA ASN A 792 36.50 50.94 26.93
C ASN A 792 37.57 49.86 27.11
N GLY A 793 37.49 48.73 26.38
CA GLY A 793 38.39 47.58 26.50
C GLY A 793 39.35 47.37 25.31
N GLY A 794 39.54 48.39 24.46
CA GLY A 794 40.42 48.36 23.29
C GLY A 794 41.87 48.74 23.59
#